data_AF-A0A7V7QM38-F1
#
_entry.id   AF-A0A7V7QM38-F1
#
_cell.length_a   1.000
_cell.length_b   1.000
_cell.length_c   1.000
_cell.angle_alpha   90.00
_cell.angle_beta   90.00
_cell.angle_gamma   90.00
#
_symmetry.space_group_name_H-M   'P 1'
#
loop_
_entity.id
_entity.type
_entity.pdbx_description
1 polymer ?
#
loop_
_entity_poly.entity_id
_entity_poly.type
_entity_poly.pdbx_seq_one_letter_code
_entity_poly.pdbx_strand_id
1 'polypeptide(L)'
;MSKKTVIIGGVAGGASAAARLRRKDASREIIILEKGEYISYANCGLPYYIGDVIQNRDALLLQTPEAMKQRYNIEVRISSEVIKINPKEQKVLVFNHRTKEEYEESYDDLILATGSSPIVPTIDGVNQDNIFTVWTVPDTDKIKHYIHEKKPKRAAVIGGGFIGLEMAENLHHAGLEVTLIEMQNQVMAPVDYEMAQLLHENMRMNKVQLILGDGVKSFTNIQGETNISLASGKSILVDMVILSIGVKPNSILAKDAGIAVNQRGGIVVNEYLETNIPHIYAVGDVIEVEHFVLKDKTMIPLAGPANKQGRIVADNITGEHKKYNGSLGTSVAKVFDLNVACVGVNEKTLKAQGKEKGRDYQTVLINQKSHAGYYPGATTLTLKLIFQLDGTILGGQIVGQDGVDKRIDTLATTIRLNGKVSDLTELELAYAPPFSSAKDPVNMLGFVAENVLNNLVHFVEYDEVDERIQEGKDDFIVLDVTEAMERMVFSIPKSYHIPLGQLRTRMEELDKSKFIIVYCAIGVRAYNAARMLMQNEFQNVAVLSGGTTFYKSMHSCDMTALEKEDKNPEITAAQMDESAKEEDEIIADRQMLVLDCCGLQCPGPIVKVNEAISEMNESDILKVSATDMGFAKDIEAWCKRTGNTLIKKERIEKENIVYIKKGTSFCEIEPKEVHVPQGKTIIVFSGDLDKVLASFIIANGAAAMGRPVTMFFTFWGLNALRKNESVKVNKSLIEKMFGFMMPRGTKKLKLSKMNMGGLGTQMMKKVMKDKNVDSLEALMKQAMANGVKLVACTMSMDVMGITKEELIDGVELAGVATYLGDAEESNVNLFV
;
A
#
# COMPACT_ATOMS: atom_id res chain seq x y z
N MET A 1 -23.67 -46.67 -33.72
CA MET A 1 -24.69 -45.98 -32.91
C MET A 1 -24.10 -44.65 -32.47
N SER A 2 -24.92 -43.60 -32.35
CA SER A 2 -24.44 -42.37 -31.72
C SER A 2 -24.08 -42.67 -30.27
N LYS A 3 -22.90 -42.22 -29.80
CA LYS A 3 -22.50 -42.37 -28.41
C LYS A 3 -23.28 -41.39 -27.52
N LYS A 4 -23.47 -41.73 -26.24
CA LYS A 4 -24.19 -40.92 -25.25
C LYS A 4 -23.28 -40.53 -24.09
N THR A 5 -23.22 -39.24 -23.79
CA THR A 5 -22.54 -38.73 -22.59
C THR A 5 -23.54 -38.15 -21.61
N VAL A 6 -23.51 -38.63 -20.37
CA VAL A 6 -24.25 -38.06 -19.25
C VAL A 6 -23.28 -37.27 -18.36
N ILE A 7 -23.70 -36.08 -17.93
CA ILE A 7 -22.90 -35.16 -17.12
C ILE A 7 -23.69 -34.82 -15.86
N ILE A 8 -23.10 -35.07 -14.70
CA ILE A 8 -23.72 -34.78 -13.40
C ILE A 8 -23.16 -33.46 -12.87
N GLY A 9 -24.00 -32.41 -12.86
CA GLY A 9 -23.64 -31.04 -12.50
C GLY A 9 -23.49 -30.13 -13.72
N GLY A 10 -24.24 -29.03 -13.75
CA GLY A 10 -24.42 -28.13 -14.90
C GLY A 10 -23.75 -26.76 -14.79
N VAL A 11 -22.76 -26.61 -13.90
CA VAL A 11 -22.04 -25.34 -13.67
C VAL A 11 -20.65 -25.38 -14.32
N ALA A 12 -19.57 -24.97 -13.66
CA ALA A 12 -18.26 -24.72 -14.28
C ALA A 12 -17.70 -25.92 -15.08
N GLY A 13 -17.42 -27.04 -14.42
CA GLY A 13 -16.81 -28.21 -15.06
C GLY A 13 -17.72 -28.87 -16.09
N GLY A 14 -18.97 -29.15 -15.71
CA GLY A 14 -19.92 -29.88 -16.54
C GLY A 14 -20.39 -29.10 -17.76
N ALA A 15 -20.75 -27.81 -17.62
CA ALA A 15 -21.16 -27.01 -18.77
C ALA A 15 -20.00 -26.77 -19.77
N SER A 16 -18.78 -26.56 -19.25
CA SER A 16 -17.57 -26.46 -20.08
C SER A 16 -17.33 -27.75 -20.90
N ALA A 17 -17.44 -28.92 -20.25
CA ALA A 17 -17.32 -30.21 -20.91
C ALA A 17 -18.40 -30.42 -21.98
N ALA A 18 -19.67 -30.15 -21.64
CA ALA A 18 -20.81 -30.35 -22.53
C ALA A 18 -20.69 -29.51 -23.81
N ALA A 19 -20.39 -28.22 -23.66
CA ALA A 19 -20.24 -27.31 -24.80
C ALA A 19 -19.04 -27.69 -25.68
N ARG A 20 -17.94 -28.19 -25.09
CA ARG A 20 -16.78 -28.68 -25.84
C ARG A 20 -17.09 -29.98 -26.57
N LEU A 21 -17.76 -30.94 -25.93
CA LEU A 21 -18.16 -32.21 -26.54
C LEU A 21 -19.01 -31.98 -27.79
N ARG A 22 -20.00 -31.09 -27.73
CA ARG A 22 -20.81 -30.78 -28.93
C ARG A 22 -19.97 -30.27 -30.09
N ARG A 23 -19.00 -29.38 -29.83
CA ARG A 23 -18.10 -28.86 -30.88
C ARG A 23 -17.18 -29.92 -31.47
N LYS A 24 -16.98 -31.03 -30.78
CA LYS A 24 -16.15 -32.16 -31.21
C LYS A 24 -16.94 -33.24 -31.93
N ASP A 25 -18.16 -33.50 -31.47
CA ASP A 25 -19.01 -34.56 -31.97
C ASP A 25 -20.46 -34.04 -32.09
N ALA A 26 -20.86 -33.75 -33.33
CA ALA A 26 -22.21 -33.28 -33.64
C ALA A 26 -23.27 -34.40 -33.52
N SER A 27 -22.85 -35.67 -33.58
CA SER A 27 -23.77 -36.81 -33.55
C SER A 27 -24.09 -37.27 -32.14
N ARG A 28 -23.14 -37.10 -31.20
CA ARG A 28 -23.24 -37.55 -29.80
C ARG A 28 -24.47 -36.98 -29.08
N GLU A 29 -25.14 -37.83 -28.33
CA GLU A 29 -26.18 -37.42 -27.39
C GLU A 29 -25.51 -36.91 -26.11
N ILE A 30 -25.90 -35.71 -25.64
CA ILE A 30 -25.28 -35.07 -24.48
C ILE A 30 -26.40 -34.63 -23.54
N ILE A 31 -26.40 -35.18 -22.32
CA ILE A 31 -27.37 -34.86 -21.28
C ILE A 31 -26.64 -34.30 -20.06
N ILE A 32 -27.08 -33.15 -19.58
CA ILE A 32 -26.69 -32.58 -18.29
C ILE A 32 -27.82 -32.81 -17.30
N LEU A 33 -27.49 -33.41 -16.15
CA LEU A 33 -28.39 -33.59 -15.01
C LEU A 33 -27.95 -32.61 -13.91
N GLU A 34 -28.80 -31.64 -13.61
CA GLU A 34 -28.57 -30.63 -12.58
C GLU A 34 -29.63 -30.74 -11.49
N LYS A 35 -29.18 -30.87 -10.23
CA LYS A 35 -30.05 -30.96 -9.07
C LYS A 35 -30.79 -29.65 -8.81
N GLY A 36 -30.09 -28.52 -8.99
CA GLY A 36 -30.66 -27.20 -8.81
C GLY A 36 -31.59 -26.78 -9.96
N GLU A 37 -32.09 -25.55 -9.86
CA GLU A 37 -32.96 -24.96 -10.89
C GLU A 37 -32.19 -24.23 -11.99
N TYR A 38 -30.91 -23.92 -11.75
CA TYR A 38 -30.09 -23.08 -12.61
C TYR A 38 -28.84 -23.83 -13.04
N ILE A 39 -28.42 -23.58 -14.28
CA ILE A 39 -27.14 -24.03 -14.83
C ILE A 39 -26.27 -22.83 -15.16
N SER A 40 -24.96 -23.04 -15.24
CA SER A 40 -24.00 -22.02 -15.68
C SER A 40 -24.19 -20.65 -14.99
N TYR A 41 -24.58 -20.64 -13.72
CA TYR A 41 -24.68 -19.41 -12.96
C TYR A 41 -23.30 -18.94 -12.48
N ALA A 42 -23.15 -17.66 -12.20
CA ALA A 42 -21.90 -17.07 -11.75
C ALA A 42 -21.75 -17.18 -10.23
N ASN A 43 -21.27 -18.32 -9.73
CA ASN A 43 -21.08 -18.57 -8.29
C ASN A 43 -20.24 -17.46 -7.63
N CYS A 44 -19.18 -17.02 -8.31
CA CYS A 44 -18.28 -15.96 -7.83
C CYS A 44 -18.97 -14.58 -7.78
N GLY A 45 -20.10 -14.40 -8.45
CA GLY A 45 -20.90 -13.17 -8.40
C GLY A 45 -21.88 -13.11 -7.22
N LEU A 46 -22.08 -14.23 -6.49
CA LEU A 46 -23.11 -14.33 -5.46
C LEU A 46 -22.92 -13.32 -4.31
N PRO A 47 -21.72 -13.16 -3.70
CA PRO A 47 -21.52 -12.16 -2.64
C PRO A 47 -21.76 -10.73 -3.14
N TYR A 48 -21.33 -10.42 -4.36
CA TYR A 48 -21.49 -9.09 -4.97
C TYR A 48 -22.94 -8.73 -5.26
N TYR A 49 -23.81 -9.71 -5.47
CA TYR A 49 -25.25 -9.46 -5.57
C TYR A 49 -25.93 -9.26 -4.21
N ILE A 50 -25.38 -9.85 -3.14
CA ILE A 50 -25.87 -9.61 -1.77
C ILE A 50 -25.56 -8.17 -1.34
N GLY A 51 -24.37 -7.65 -1.68
CA GLY A 51 -23.96 -6.27 -1.38
C GLY A 51 -24.40 -5.22 -2.40
N ASP A 52 -25.32 -5.54 -3.32
CA ASP A 52 -25.82 -4.66 -4.38
C ASP A 52 -24.77 -4.06 -5.34
N VAL A 53 -23.54 -4.59 -5.34
CA VAL A 53 -22.52 -4.27 -6.36
C VAL A 53 -22.97 -4.78 -7.73
N ILE A 54 -23.52 -6.01 -7.77
CA ILE A 54 -24.29 -6.52 -8.90
C ILE A 54 -25.76 -6.30 -8.55
N GLN A 55 -26.42 -5.35 -9.22
CA GLN A 55 -27.80 -5.00 -8.90
C GLN A 55 -28.82 -5.97 -9.51
N ASN A 56 -28.54 -6.47 -10.72
CA ASN A 56 -29.45 -7.34 -11.45
C ASN A 56 -29.16 -8.83 -11.20
N ARG A 57 -30.11 -9.54 -10.61
CA ARG A 57 -30.03 -10.99 -10.37
C ARG A 57 -29.79 -11.79 -11.66
N ASP A 58 -30.40 -11.39 -12.76
CA ASP A 58 -30.32 -12.11 -14.04
C ASP A 58 -28.91 -12.05 -14.64
N ALA A 59 -28.08 -11.08 -14.23
CA ALA A 59 -26.66 -11.05 -14.63
C ALA A 59 -25.86 -12.25 -14.10
N LEU A 60 -26.36 -12.92 -13.05
CA LEU A 60 -25.76 -14.13 -12.51
C LEU A 60 -26.12 -15.37 -13.34
N LEU A 61 -27.14 -15.32 -14.20
CA LEU A 61 -27.67 -16.46 -14.95
C LEU A 61 -27.16 -16.44 -16.40
N LEU A 62 -25.99 -17.05 -16.65
CA LEU A 62 -25.29 -16.89 -17.93
C LEU A 62 -25.89 -17.71 -19.08
N GLN A 63 -26.56 -18.83 -18.78
CA GLN A 63 -27.23 -19.70 -19.76
C GLN A 63 -28.51 -20.30 -19.17
N THR A 64 -29.44 -20.67 -20.06
CA THR A 64 -30.64 -21.44 -19.70
C THR A 64 -30.63 -22.81 -20.40
N PRO A 65 -31.41 -23.79 -19.91
CA PRO A 65 -31.60 -25.08 -20.59
C PRO A 65 -32.01 -24.93 -22.07
N GLU A 66 -32.93 -24.00 -22.36
CA GLU A 66 -33.45 -23.75 -23.71
C GLU A 66 -32.37 -23.18 -24.61
N ALA A 67 -31.59 -22.20 -24.11
CA ALA A 67 -30.48 -21.61 -24.84
C ALA A 67 -29.38 -22.66 -25.13
N MET A 68 -29.08 -23.54 -24.17
CA MET A 68 -28.13 -24.64 -24.36
C MET A 68 -28.63 -25.65 -25.40
N LYS A 69 -29.92 -25.99 -25.38
CA LYS A 69 -30.53 -26.88 -26.38
C LYS A 69 -30.51 -26.27 -27.78
N GLN A 70 -30.89 -25.00 -27.93
CA GLN A 70 -30.92 -24.32 -29.23
C GLN A 70 -29.52 -24.14 -29.83
N ARG A 71 -28.54 -23.72 -29.02
CA ARG A 71 -27.18 -23.42 -29.51
C ARG A 71 -26.32 -24.66 -29.71
N TYR A 72 -26.47 -25.65 -28.82
CA TYR A 72 -25.55 -26.78 -28.77
C TYR A 72 -26.26 -28.13 -28.87
N ASN A 73 -27.59 -28.20 -29.07
CA ASN A 73 -28.33 -29.46 -29.04
C ASN A 73 -27.96 -30.34 -27.82
N ILE A 74 -27.79 -29.69 -26.66
CA ILE A 74 -27.51 -30.35 -25.37
C ILE A 74 -28.84 -30.41 -24.62
N GLU A 75 -29.22 -31.58 -24.15
CA GLU A 75 -30.37 -31.71 -23.27
C GLU A 75 -29.94 -31.40 -21.83
N VAL A 76 -30.67 -30.50 -21.18
CA VAL A 76 -30.42 -30.11 -19.80
C VAL A 76 -31.66 -30.40 -19.00
N ARG A 77 -31.53 -31.24 -17.97
CA ARG A 77 -32.60 -31.57 -17.03
C ARG A 77 -32.27 -30.98 -15.67
N ILE A 78 -32.93 -29.88 -15.35
CA ILE A 78 -32.86 -29.24 -14.04
C ILE A 78 -33.77 -29.95 -13.04
N SER A 79 -33.60 -29.66 -11.75
CA SER A 79 -34.31 -30.35 -10.67
C SER A 79 -34.17 -31.87 -10.71
N SER A 80 -33.10 -32.38 -11.34
CA SER A 80 -32.87 -33.80 -11.60
C SER A 80 -31.59 -34.22 -10.87
N GLU A 81 -31.75 -34.88 -9.73
CA GLU A 81 -30.63 -35.33 -8.89
C GLU A 81 -30.28 -36.78 -9.23
N VAL A 82 -29.02 -37.04 -9.55
CA VAL A 82 -28.55 -38.41 -9.63
C VAL A 82 -28.33 -38.94 -8.22
N ILE A 83 -29.10 -39.97 -7.86
CA ILE A 83 -29.08 -40.57 -6.52
C ILE A 83 -28.29 -41.89 -6.47
N LYS A 84 -28.02 -42.52 -7.64
CA LYS A 84 -27.21 -43.74 -7.72
C LYS A 84 -26.50 -43.85 -9.07
N ILE A 85 -25.26 -44.34 -9.08
CA ILE A 85 -24.55 -44.78 -10.30
C ILE A 85 -24.43 -46.30 -10.25
N ASN A 86 -24.78 -46.96 -11.36
CA ASN A 86 -24.63 -48.41 -11.56
C ASN A 86 -23.59 -48.64 -12.68
N PRO A 87 -22.28 -48.74 -12.35
CA PRO A 87 -21.25 -48.83 -13.37
C PRO A 87 -21.33 -50.08 -14.25
N LYS A 88 -21.75 -51.22 -13.68
CA LYS A 88 -21.85 -52.50 -14.41
C LYS A 88 -22.90 -52.47 -15.53
N GLU A 89 -23.98 -51.71 -15.33
CA GLU A 89 -25.06 -51.55 -16.30
C GLU A 89 -24.90 -50.28 -17.14
N GLN A 90 -23.89 -49.45 -16.85
CA GLN A 90 -23.67 -48.12 -17.43
C GLN A 90 -24.93 -47.24 -17.37
N LYS A 91 -25.54 -47.20 -16.18
CA LYS A 91 -26.74 -46.40 -15.90
C LYS A 91 -26.61 -45.55 -14.65
N VAL A 92 -27.41 -44.51 -14.58
CA VAL A 92 -27.63 -43.70 -13.38
C VAL A 92 -29.11 -43.69 -13.03
N LEU A 93 -29.42 -43.69 -11.73
CA LEU A 93 -30.78 -43.48 -11.22
C LEU A 93 -30.96 -42.00 -10.90
N VAL A 94 -31.99 -41.40 -11.47
CA VAL A 94 -32.27 -39.96 -11.38
C VAL A 94 -33.59 -39.76 -10.67
N PHE A 95 -33.61 -38.87 -9.68
CA PHE A 95 -34.81 -38.40 -9.00
C PHE A 95 -35.14 -36.98 -9.45
N ASN A 96 -36.34 -36.77 -9.98
CA ASN A 96 -36.82 -35.44 -10.35
C ASN A 96 -37.55 -34.78 -9.17
N HIS A 97 -36.98 -33.71 -8.62
CA HIS A 97 -37.53 -32.98 -7.48
C HIS A 97 -38.86 -32.28 -7.76
N ARG A 98 -39.18 -32.01 -9.04
CA ARG A 98 -40.46 -31.40 -9.46
C ARG A 98 -41.56 -32.44 -9.64
N THR A 99 -41.30 -33.52 -10.39
CA THR A 99 -42.32 -34.55 -10.66
C THR A 99 -42.41 -35.62 -9.57
N LYS A 100 -41.39 -35.73 -8.71
CA LYS A 100 -41.22 -36.76 -7.66
C LYS A 100 -41.07 -38.18 -8.22
N GLU A 101 -40.64 -38.30 -9.47
CA GLU A 101 -40.44 -39.59 -10.15
C GLU A 101 -38.96 -39.98 -10.17
N GLU A 102 -38.72 -41.29 -10.15
CA GLU A 102 -37.42 -41.91 -10.37
C GLU A 102 -37.37 -42.55 -11.76
N TYR A 103 -36.25 -42.39 -12.45
CA TYR A 103 -36.01 -43.05 -13.74
C TYR A 103 -34.54 -43.39 -13.93
N GLU A 104 -34.26 -44.37 -14.77
CA GLU A 104 -32.90 -44.74 -15.16
C GLU A 104 -32.48 -44.02 -16.44
N GLU A 105 -31.23 -43.57 -16.48
CA GLU A 105 -30.61 -43.00 -17.67
C GLU A 105 -29.31 -43.74 -18.01
N SER A 106 -29.16 -44.16 -19.26
CA SER A 106 -27.99 -44.90 -19.74
C SER A 106 -26.90 -43.96 -20.24
N TYR A 107 -25.65 -44.40 -20.22
CA TYR A 107 -24.52 -43.64 -20.75
C TYR A 107 -23.49 -44.55 -21.41
N ASP A 108 -22.79 -44.04 -22.43
CA ASP A 108 -21.52 -44.62 -22.87
C ASP A 108 -20.35 -44.02 -22.09
N ASP A 109 -20.41 -42.72 -21.80
CA ASP A 109 -19.43 -41.98 -20.99
C ASP A 109 -20.15 -41.15 -19.91
N LEU A 110 -19.61 -41.13 -18.69
CA LEU A 110 -20.14 -40.37 -17.56
C LEU A 110 -19.13 -39.34 -17.05
N ILE A 111 -19.56 -38.10 -16.83
CA ILE A 111 -18.74 -37.05 -16.24
C ILE A 111 -19.32 -36.63 -14.89
N LEU A 112 -18.54 -36.75 -13.82
CA LEU A 112 -18.87 -36.29 -12.48
C LEU A 112 -18.32 -34.87 -12.25
N ALA A 113 -19.20 -33.88 -12.20
CA ALA A 113 -18.87 -32.48 -11.95
C ALA A 113 -19.74 -31.92 -10.79
N THR A 114 -19.92 -32.72 -9.74
CA THR A 114 -20.81 -32.45 -8.60
C THR A 114 -20.32 -31.35 -7.65
N GLY A 115 -19.09 -30.85 -7.87
CA GLY A 115 -18.50 -29.76 -7.10
C GLY A 115 -18.31 -30.08 -5.61
N SER A 116 -18.46 -29.06 -4.78
CA SER A 116 -18.39 -29.15 -3.32
C SER A 116 -19.60 -28.49 -2.66
N SER A 117 -19.74 -28.66 -1.34
CA SER A 117 -20.74 -27.97 -0.52
C SER A 117 -20.08 -27.28 0.67
N PRO A 118 -20.65 -26.18 1.20
CA PRO A 118 -20.15 -25.54 2.42
C PRO A 118 -20.07 -26.50 3.60
N ILE A 119 -19.04 -26.36 4.42
CA ILE A 119 -18.93 -27.09 5.68
C ILE A 119 -19.84 -26.43 6.71
N VAL A 120 -20.81 -27.18 7.22
CA VAL A 120 -21.59 -26.80 8.41
C VAL A 120 -20.98 -27.51 9.61
N PRO A 121 -20.46 -26.77 10.61
CA PRO A 121 -19.80 -27.38 11.75
C PRO A 121 -20.83 -28.04 12.69
N THR A 122 -20.44 -29.12 13.35
CA THR A 122 -21.25 -29.75 14.42
C THR A 122 -21.11 -28.96 15.71
N ILE A 123 -21.74 -27.78 15.76
CA ILE A 123 -21.76 -26.87 16.91
C ILE A 123 -23.22 -26.72 17.38
N ASP A 124 -23.42 -26.72 18.69
CA ASP A 124 -24.74 -26.55 19.30
C ASP A 124 -25.37 -25.23 18.85
N GLY A 125 -26.63 -25.29 18.41
CA GLY A 125 -27.40 -24.14 17.96
C GLY A 125 -27.07 -23.61 16.56
N VAL A 126 -26.26 -24.33 15.75
CA VAL A 126 -25.90 -23.90 14.38
C VAL A 126 -27.09 -23.84 13.41
N ASN A 127 -28.18 -24.57 13.68
CA ASN A 127 -29.35 -24.69 12.80
C ASN A 127 -30.43 -23.62 13.07
N GLN A 128 -30.03 -22.39 13.36
CA GLN A 128 -30.98 -21.28 13.54
C GLN A 128 -31.33 -20.61 12.20
N ASP A 129 -32.53 -20.04 12.11
CA ASP A 129 -33.07 -19.47 10.86
C ASP A 129 -32.26 -18.27 10.30
N ASN A 130 -31.47 -17.61 11.16
CA ASN A 130 -30.62 -16.47 10.80
C ASN A 130 -29.14 -16.85 10.61
N ILE A 131 -28.82 -18.15 10.55
CA ILE A 131 -27.49 -18.66 10.24
C ILE A 131 -27.49 -19.25 8.82
N PHE A 132 -26.69 -18.66 7.95
CA PHE A 132 -26.66 -18.97 6.52
C PHE A 132 -25.32 -19.53 6.08
N THR A 133 -25.36 -20.30 5.00
CA THR A 133 -24.20 -20.56 4.13
C THR A 133 -24.47 -19.91 2.78
N VAL A 134 -23.43 -19.70 1.98
CA VAL A 134 -23.59 -19.15 0.61
C VAL A 134 -22.82 -20.02 -0.38
N TRP A 135 -23.55 -20.56 -1.38
CA TRP A 135 -22.96 -21.41 -2.41
C TRP A 135 -23.77 -21.43 -3.71
N THR A 136 -25.08 -21.35 -3.60
CA THR A 136 -26.02 -21.41 -4.73
C THR A 136 -26.89 -20.17 -4.81
N VAL A 137 -27.53 -19.96 -5.98
CA VAL A 137 -28.48 -18.84 -6.17
C VAL A 137 -29.62 -18.85 -5.13
N PRO A 138 -30.25 -19.99 -4.80
CA PRO A 138 -31.24 -20.03 -3.71
C PRO A 138 -30.71 -19.61 -2.34
N ASP A 139 -29.45 -19.91 -2.00
CA ASP A 139 -28.87 -19.48 -0.73
C ASP A 139 -28.73 -17.95 -0.69
N THR A 140 -28.27 -17.38 -1.80
CA THR A 140 -28.16 -15.94 -2.00
C THR A 140 -29.51 -15.24 -1.94
N ASP A 141 -30.54 -15.79 -2.59
CA ASP A 141 -31.90 -15.26 -2.54
C ASP A 141 -32.44 -15.26 -1.10
N LYS A 142 -32.19 -16.32 -0.32
CA LYS A 142 -32.58 -16.38 1.10
C LYS A 142 -31.89 -15.30 1.93
N ILE A 143 -30.58 -15.12 1.76
CA ILE A 143 -29.82 -14.09 2.49
C ILE A 143 -30.35 -12.70 2.14
N LYS A 144 -30.52 -12.39 0.85
CA LYS A 144 -31.00 -11.09 0.41
C LYS A 144 -32.43 -10.81 0.87
N HIS A 145 -33.30 -11.81 0.82
CA HIS A 145 -34.65 -11.72 1.35
C HIS A 145 -34.65 -11.45 2.86
N TYR A 146 -33.82 -12.15 3.64
CA TYR A 146 -33.66 -11.92 5.07
C TYR A 146 -33.20 -10.48 5.37
N ILE A 147 -32.21 -9.97 4.62
CA ILE A 147 -31.72 -8.60 4.76
C ILE A 147 -32.85 -7.59 4.52
N HIS A 148 -33.65 -7.77 3.46
CA HIS A 148 -34.76 -6.86 3.14
C HIS A 148 -35.91 -6.92 4.16
N GLU A 149 -36.30 -8.12 4.59
CA GLU A 149 -37.46 -8.30 5.47
C GLU A 149 -37.15 -7.98 6.93
N LYS A 150 -36.02 -8.49 7.44
CA LYS A 150 -35.66 -8.37 8.86
C LYS A 150 -34.83 -7.14 9.17
N LYS A 151 -34.21 -6.52 8.15
CA LYS A 151 -33.35 -5.34 8.29
C LYS A 151 -32.31 -5.50 9.41
N PRO A 152 -31.50 -6.58 9.38
CA PRO A 152 -30.46 -6.81 10.37
C PRO A 152 -29.48 -5.63 10.38
N LYS A 153 -29.00 -5.28 11.57
CA LYS A 153 -27.99 -4.23 11.77
C LYS A 153 -26.60 -4.81 11.96
N ARG A 154 -26.49 -5.98 12.60
CA ARG A 154 -25.23 -6.65 12.93
C ARG A 154 -25.13 -8.02 12.28
N ALA A 155 -24.02 -8.29 11.61
CA ALA A 155 -23.71 -9.58 11.04
C ALA A 155 -22.39 -10.15 11.59
N ALA A 156 -22.36 -11.45 11.83
CA ALA A 156 -21.12 -12.18 12.02
C ALA A 156 -20.76 -12.99 10.78
N VAL A 157 -19.49 -12.97 10.38
CA VAL A 157 -18.94 -13.87 9.36
C VAL A 157 -17.94 -14.80 10.05
N ILE A 158 -18.19 -16.11 9.96
CA ILE A 158 -17.34 -17.13 10.59
C ILE A 158 -16.48 -17.79 9.50
N GLY A 159 -15.18 -17.58 9.60
CA GLY A 159 -14.17 -18.00 8.62
C GLY A 159 -13.69 -16.83 7.75
N GLY A 160 -12.38 -16.61 7.75
CA GLY A 160 -11.66 -15.56 7.02
C GLY A 160 -11.02 -16.03 5.71
N GLY A 161 -11.61 -17.03 5.04
CA GLY A 161 -11.23 -17.42 3.67
C GLY A 161 -11.80 -16.46 2.61
N PHE A 162 -11.56 -16.73 1.32
CA PHE A 162 -12.03 -15.91 0.19
C PHE A 162 -13.49 -15.47 0.32
N ILE A 163 -14.39 -16.46 0.45
CA ILE A 163 -15.84 -16.23 0.54
C ILE A 163 -16.20 -15.41 1.79
N GLY A 164 -15.52 -15.65 2.91
CA GLY A 164 -15.74 -14.92 4.15
C GLY A 164 -15.34 -13.45 4.04
N LEU A 165 -14.22 -13.17 3.38
CA LEU A 165 -13.77 -11.81 3.09
C LEU A 165 -14.72 -11.09 2.13
N GLU A 166 -15.14 -11.75 1.05
CA GLU A 166 -16.13 -11.20 0.11
C GLU A 166 -17.48 -10.92 0.80
N MET A 167 -17.94 -11.83 1.65
CA MET A 167 -19.18 -11.63 2.40
C MET A 167 -19.05 -10.51 3.44
N ALA A 168 -17.91 -10.40 4.12
CA ALA A 168 -17.68 -9.31 5.07
C ALA A 168 -17.70 -7.93 4.38
N GLU A 169 -17.07 -7.81 3.21
CA GLU A 169 -17.12 -6.59 2.40
C GLU A 169 -18.55 -6.27 1.94
N ASN A 170 -19.26 -7.25 1.37
CA ASN A 170 -20.57 -7.02 0.79
C ASN A 170 -21.67 -6.78 1.83
N LEU A 171 -21.58 -7.39 3.01
CA LEU A 171 -22.48 -7.07 4.13
C LEU A 171 -22.19 -5.68 4.69
N HIS A 172 -20.92 -5.26 4.73
CA HIS A 172 -20.55 -3.90 5.11
C HIS A 172 -21.11 -2.88 4.11
N HIS A 173 -20.99 -3.12 2.80
CA HIS A 173 -21.61 -2.28 1.76
C HIS A 173 -23.13 -2.24 1.85
N ALA A 174 -23.77 -3.33 2.28
CA ALA A 174 -25.21 -3.36 2.56
C ALA A 174 -25.60 -2.57 3.83
N GLY A 175 -24.63 -1.94 4.52
CA GLY A 175 -24.86 -1.06 5.67
C GLY A 175 -24.85 -1.77 7.03
N LEU A 176 -24.40 -3.02 7.11
CA LEU A 176 -24.34 -3.77 8.36
C LEU A 176 -23.02 -3.53 9.11
N GLU A 177 -23.10 -3.57 10.44
CA GLU A 177 -21.94 -3.73 11.31
C GLU A 177 -21.45 -5.18 11.25
N VAL A 178 -20.23 -5.38 10.77
CA VAL A 178 -19.69 -6.72 10.50
C VAL A 178 -18.62 -7.09 11.53
N THR A 179 -18.78 -8.27 12.13
CA THR A 179 -17.74 -8.94 12.92
C THR A 179 -17.26 -10.18 12.17
N LEU A 180 -15.98 -10.25 11.81
CA LEU A 180 -15.35 -11.44 11.25
C LEU A 180 -14.62 -12.21 12.35
N ILE A 181 -14.95 -13.49 12.47
CA ILE A 181 -14.38 -14.42 13.46
C ILE A 181 -13.60 -15.51 12.71
N GLU A 182 -12.32 -15.63 13.00
CA GLU A 182 -11.41 -16.61 12.40
C GLU A 182 -10.61 -17.34 13.50
N MET A 183 -10.54 -18.66 13.37
CA MET A 183 -9.85 -19.52 14.32
C MET A 183 -8.34 -19.38 14.21
N GLN A 184 -7.81 -19.15 13.00
CA GLN A 184 -6.41 -18.84 12.79
C GLN A 184 -6.07 -17.42 13.26
N ASN A 185 -4.79 -17.17 13.49
CA ASN A 185 -4.29 -15.83 13.81
C ASN A 185 -4.34 -14.86 12.62
N GLN A 186 -4.83 -15.29 11.44
CA GLN A 186 -4.92 -14.48 10.23
C GLN A 186 -6.11 -14.85 9.36
N VAL A 187 -6.53 -13.89 8.53
CA VAL A 187 -7.38 -14.16 7.36
C VAL A 187 -6.54 -14.64 6.17
N MET A 188 -7.22 -15.04 5.09
CA MET A 188 -6.63 -15.37 3.80
C MET A 188 -5.48 -16.39 3.92
N ALA A 189 -5.78 -17.58 4.44
CA ALA A 189 -4.80 -18.64 4.71
C ALA A 189 -3.77 -18.92 3.59
N PRO A 190 -4.09 -18.78 2.28
CA PRO A 190 -3.10 -18.96 1.21
C PRO A 190 -1.91 -17.98 1.23
N VAL A 191 -2.04 -16.78 1.82
CA VAL A 191 -0.90 -15.88 2.03
C VAL A 191 -0.28 -16.07 3.41
N ASP A 192 0.97 -15.65 3.58
CA ASP A 192 1.66 -15.68 4.87
C ASP A 192 1.15 -14.56 5.80
N TYR A 193 1.46 -14.68 7.08
CA TYR A 193 0.87 -13.84 8.15
C TYR A 193 1.13 -12.35 7.93
N GLU A 194 2.37 -12.00 7.60
CA GLU A 194 2.80 -10.63 7.39
C GLU A 194 2.13 -9.98 6.18
N MET A 195 1.75 -10.78 5.17
CA MET A 195 0.94 -10.31 4.03
C MET A 195 -0.53 -10.17 4.42
N ALA A 196 -1.08 -11.08 5.23
CA ALA A 196 -2.44 -11.00 5.74
C ALA A 196 -2.64 -9.83 6.72
N GLN A 197 -1.59 -9.42 7.43
CA GLN A 197 -1.65 -8.27 8.33
C GLN A 197 -2.06 -6.98 7.63
N LEU A 198 -1.62 -6.78 6.38
CA LEU A 198 -2.07 -5.66 5.54
C LEU A 198 -3.59 -5.69 5.32
N LEU A 199 -4.18 -6.88 5.20
CA LEU A 199 -5.63 -7.06 5.11
C LEU A 199 -6.31 -6.78 6.45
N HIS A 200 -5.73 -7.22 7.57
CA HIS A 200 -6.28 -6.96 8.90
C HIS A 200 -6.38 -5.45 9.17
N GLU A 201 -5.33 -4.69 8.84
CA GLU A 201 -5.35 -3.23 8.97
C GLU A 201 -6.45 -2.62 8.09
N ASN A 202 -6.50 -3.02 6.82
CA ASN A 202 -7.47 -2.52 5.86
C ASN A 202 -8.93 -2.83 6.27
N MET A 203 -9.21 -4.01 6.80
CA MET A 203 -10.54 -4.37 7.32
C MET A 203 -10.92 -3.52 8.55
N ARG A 204 -9.98 -3.33 9.49
CA ARG A 204 -10.23 -2.47 10.68
C ARG A 204 -10.42 -1.01 10.29
N MET A 205 -9.68 -0.51 9.30
CA MET A 205 -9.87 0.83 8.74
C MET A 205 -11.25 1.01 8.12
N ASN A 206 -11.80 -0.05 7.53
CA ASN A 206 -13.18 -0.13 7.03
C ASN A 206 -14.19 -0.55 8.13
N LYS A 207 -13.84 -0.36 9.42
CA LYS A 207 -14.72 -0.56 10.59
C LYS A 207 -15.27 -1.99 10.75
N VAL A 208 -14.62 -2.99 10.15
CA VAL A 208 -14.94 -4.39 10.42
C VAL A 208 -14.26 -4.81 11.72
N GLN A 209 -15.04 -5.36 12.66
CA GLN A 209 -14.49 -5.95 13.87
C GLN A 209 -13.85 -7.29 13.53
N LEU A 210 -12.56 -7.44 13.83
CA LEU A 210 -11.80 -8.64 13.49
C LEU A 210 -11.39 -9.39 14.76
N ILE A 211 -11.84 -10.64 14.87
CA ILE A 211 -11.52 -11.54 15.98
C ILE A 211 -10.76 -12.74 15.39
N LEU A 212 -9.45 -12.74 15.62
CA LEU A 212 -8.53 -13.78 15.13
C LEU A 212 -8.07 -14.65 16.30
N GLY A 213 -7.66 -15.88 16.00
CA GLY A 213 -7.16 -16.82 17.00
C GLY A 213 -8.25 -17.37 17.92
N ASP A 214 -9.52 -17.25 17.54
CA ASP A 214 -10.65 -17.62 18.39
C ASP A 214 -11.73 -18.34 17.59
N GLY A 215 -12.15 -19.50 18.08
CA GLY A 215 -13.14 -20.36 17.43
C GLY A 215 -14.52 -20.19 18.03
N VAL A 216 -15.57 -20.46 17.24
CA VAL A 216 -16.93 -20.51 17.76
C VAL A 216 -17.16 -21.79 18.55
N LYS A 217 -17.69 -21.66 19.76
CA LYS A 217 -17.99 -22.76 20.68
C LYS A 217 -19.46 -23.18 20.62
N SER A 218 -20.38 -22.22 20.57
CA SER A 218 -21.83 -22.49 20.54
C SER A 218 -22.60 -21.28 20.04
N PHE A 219 -23.80 -21.53 19.54
CA PHE A 219 -24.79 -20.50 19.20
C PHE A 219 -26.01 -20.65 20.12
N THR A 220 -26.50 -19.55 20.67
CA THR A 220 -27.74 -19.52 21.44
C THR A 220 -28.66 -18.42 20.93
N ASN A 221 -29.95 -18.70 20.81
CA ASN A 221 -30.92 -17.68 20.44
C ASN A 221 -31.29 -16.85 21.68
N ILE A 222 -31.20 -15.53 21.58
CA ILE A 222 -31.60 -14.58 22.62
C ILE A 222 -32.54 -13.57 21.96
N GLN A 223 -33.84 -13.67 22.25
CA GLN A 223 -34.86 -12.72 21.78
C GLN A 223 -34.88 -12.51 20.24
N GLY A 224 -34.56 -13.55 19.46
CA GLY A 224 -34.52 -13.49 18.00
C GLY A 224 -33.16 -13.12 17.42
N GLU A 225 -32.18 -12.77 18.26
CA GLU A 225 -30.78 -12.55 17.90
C GLU A 225 -29.94 -13.80 18.20
N THR A 226 -28.82 -13.97 17.50
CA THR A 226 -27.88 -15.07 17.72
C THR A 226 -26.73 -14.60 18.58
N ASN A 227 -26.62 -15.18 19.76
CA ASN A 227 -25.47 -15.04 20.63
C ASN A 227 -24.42 -16.11 20.30
N ILE A 228 -23.26 -15.68 19.85
CA ILE A 228 -22.12 -16.51 19.48
C ILE A 228 -21.15 -16.53 20.65
N SER A 229 -21.02 -17.68 21.31
CA SER A 229 -20.00 -17.88 22.35
C SER A 229 -18.71 -18.39 21.72
N LEU A 230 -17.60 -17.75 22.03
CA LEU A 230 -16.27 -18.11 21.52
C LEU A 230 -15.50 -18.99 22.50
N ALA A 231 -14.44 -19.63 22.01
CA ALA A 231 -13.57 -20.49 22.81
C ALA A 231 -12.85 -19.70 23.92
N SER A 232 -12.53 -18.43 23.69
CA SER A 232 -11.98 -17.51 24.70
C SER A 232 -12.95 -17.15 25.83
N GLY A 233 -14.24 -17.46 25.70
CA GLY A 233 -15.30 -17.02 26.62
C GLY A 233 -15.94 -15.67 26.24
N LYS A 234 -15.44 -14.97 25.22
CA LYS A 234 -16.12 -13.81 24.63
C LYS A 234 -17.48 -14.23 24.05
N SER A 235 -18.43 -13.32 24.07
CA SER A 235 -19.75 -13.51 23.47
C SER A 235 -20.09 -12.34 22.55
N ILE A 236 -20.71 -12.63 21.42
CA ILE A 236 -21.05 -11.63 20.40
C ILE A 236 -22.51 -11.83 20.03
N LEU A 237 -23.29 -10.77 20.14
CA LEU A 237 -24.71 -10.79 19.81
C LEU A 237 -24.92 -10.15 18.43
N VAL A 238 -25.51 -10.90 17.50
CA VAL A 238 -25.73 -10.47 16.12
C VAL A 238 -27.11 -10.88 15.60
N ASP A 239 -27.55 -10.20 14.56
CA ASP A 239 -28.88 -10.42 13.98
C ASP A 239 -28.82 -11.50 12.88
N MET A 240 -27.66 -11.66 12.24
CA MET A 240 -27.42 -12.72 11.24
C MET A 240 -26.00 -13.26 11.28
N VAL A 241 -25.82 -14.49 10.82
CA VAL A 241 -24.51 -15.17 10.74
C VAL A 241 -24.30 -15.76 9.36
N ILE A 242 -23.09 -15.61 8.81
CA ILE A 242 -22.63 -16.32 7.61
C ILE A 242 -21.53 -17.31 7.99
N LEU A 243 -21.75 -18.58 7.68
CA LEU A 243 -20.76 -19.64 7.81
C LEU A 243 -19.95 -19.78 6.51
N SER A 244 -18.64 -19.53 6.60
CA SER A 244 -17.68 -19.60 5.50
C SER A 244 -16.38 -20.29 5.93
N ILE A 245 -16.50 -21.46 6.56
CA ILE A 245 -15.36 -22.23 7.13
C ILE A 245 -14.78 -23.27 6.16
N GLY A 246 -14.97 -23.08 4.85
CA GLY A 246 -14.49 -23.96 3.79
C GLY A 246 -15.57 -24.89 3.22
N VAL A 247 -15.14 -25.75 2.30
CA VAL A 247 -16.02 -26.63 1.53
C VAL A 247 -15.55 -28.08 1.55
N LYS A 248 -16.50 -28.99 1.31
CA LYS A 248 -16.28 -30.44 1.23
C LYS A 248 -16.72 -30.96 -0.14
N PRO A 249 -15.93 -31.83 -0.81
CA PRO A 249 -16.31 -32.40 -2.10
C PRO A 249 -17.59 -33.26 -2.04
N ASN A 250 -18.43 -33.14 -3.07
CA ASN A 250 -19.70 -33.87 -3.20
C ASN A 250 -19.49 -35.25 -3.86
N SER A 251 -18.77 -36.13 -3.17
CA SER A 251 -18.29 -37.41 -3.72
C SER A 251 -19.02 -38.66 -3.22
N ILE A 252 -20.07 -38.51 -2.40
CA ILE A 252 -20.83 -39.64 -1.82
C ILE A 252 -21.33 -40.57 -2.94
N LEU A 253 -21.92 -39.99 -4.00
CA LEU A 253 -22.38 -40.72 -5.18
C LEU A 253 -21.27 -41.56 -5.83
N ALA A 254 -20.05 -41.01 -5.91
CA ALA A 254 -18.90 -41.70 -6.49
C ALA A 254 -18.42 -42.84 -5.58
N LYS A 255 -18.30 -42.57 -4.28
CA LYS A 255 -17.88 -43.54 -3.27
C LYS A 255 -18.83 -44.76 -3.24
N ASP A 256 -20.14 -44.52 -3.23
CA ASP A 256 -21.16 -45.57 -3.19
C ASP A 256 -21.17 -46.41 -4.49
N ALA A 257 -20.71 -45.83 -5.60
CA ALA A 257 -20.53 -46.52 -6.88
C ALA A 257 -19.20 -47.32 -6.97
N GLY A 258 -18.37 -47.30 -5.93
CA GLY A 258 -17.06 -47.97 -5.92
C GLY A 258 -15.93 -47.18 -6.62
N ILE A 259 -16.15 -45.89 -6.87
CA ILE A 259 -15.10 -44.99 -7.38
C ILE A 259 -14.18 -44.59 -6.22
N ALA A 260 -12.87 -44.63 -6.48
CA ALA A 260 -11.86 -44.31 -5.49
C ALA A 260 -11.96 -42.84 -5.05
N VAL A 261 -11.95 -42.63 -3.74
CA VAL A 261 -11.92 -41.31 -3.11
C VAL A 261 -10.78 -41.26 -2.10
N ASN A 262 -10.12 -40.11 -1.97
CA ASN A 262 -9.07 -39.89 -0.98
C ASN A 262 -9.66 -39.68 0.43
N GLN A 263 -8.80 -39.51 1.43
CA GLN A 263 -9.20 -39.33 2.83
C GLN A 263 -10.08 -38.08 3.07
N ARG A 264 -9.93 -37.04 2.24
CA ARG A 264 -10.72 -35.81 2.30
C ARG A 264 -12.02 -35.89 1.49
N GLY A 265 -12.26 -37.03 0.85
CA GLY A 265 -13.41 -37.27 -0.02
C GLY A 265 -13.26 -36.74 -1.44
N GLY A 266 -12.07 -36.35 -1.90
CA GLY A 266 -11.83 -36.00 -3.30
C GLY A 266 -11.84 -37.26 -4.17
N ILE A 267 -12.51 -37.23 -5.33
CA ILE A 267 -12.47 -38.32 -6.32
C ILE A 267 -11.05 -38.41 -6.88
N VAL A 268 -10.45 -39.60 -6.81
CA VAL A 268 -9.12 -39.86 -7.34
C VAL A 268 -9.23 -40.07 -8.85
N VAL A 269 -8.49 -39.27 -9.60
CA VAL A 269 -8.41 -39.37 -11.06
C VAL A 269 -6.96 -39.47 -11.53
N ASN A 270 -6.74 -40.04 -12.71
CA ASN A 270 -5.44 -39.98 -13.37
C ASN A 270 -5.21 -38.64 -14.07
N GLU A 271 -4.06 -38.48 -14.75
CA GLU A 271 -3.71 -37.26 -15.49
C GLU A 271 -4.65 -36.95 -16.68
N TYR A 272 -5.45 -37.92 -17.13
CA TYR A 272 -6.47 -37.74 -18.17
C TYR A 272 -7.87 -37.49 -17.60
N LEU A 273 -7.97 -37.29 -16.28
CA LEU A 273 -9.21 -37.03 -15.54
C LEU A 273 -10.18 -38.22 -15.53
N GLU A 274 -9.65 -39.43 -15.73
CA GLU A 274 -10.37 -40.70 -15.65
C GLU A 274 -10.36 -41.21 -14.20
N THR A 275 -11.47 -41.78 -13.77
CA THR A 275 -11.55 -42.49 -12.48
C THR A 275 -10.96 -43.91 -12.60
N ASN A 276 -10.96 -44.68 -11.50
CA ASN A 276 -10.61 -46.11 -11.54
C ASN A 276 -11.63 -46.99 -12.29
N ILE A 277 -12.78 -46.44 -12.68
CA ILE A 277 -13.80 -47.15 -13.45
C ILE A 277 -13.77 -46.65 -14.90
N PRO A 278 -13.63 -47.54 -15.90
CA PRO A 278 -13.65 -47.18 -17.30
C PRO A 278 -14.90 -46.37 -17.67
N HIS A 279 -14.75 -45.41 -18.58
CA HIS A 279 -15.83 -44.55 -19.06
C HIS A 279 -16.44 -43.60 -18.02
N ILE A 280 -15.88 -43.51 -16.81
CA ILE A 280 -16.28 -42.52 -15.80
C ILE A 280 -15.13 -41.55 -15.55
N TYR A 281 -15.40 -40.27 -15.76
CA TYR A 281 -14.49 -39.15 -15.59
C TYR A 281 -14.97 -38.25 -14.45
N ALA A 282 -14.08 -37.45 -13.87
CA ALA A 282 -14.46 -36.47 -12.86
C ALA A 282 -13.67 -35.16 -13.00
N VAL A 283 -14.31 -34.02 -12.72
CA VAL A 283 -13.73 -32.68 -12.86
C VAL A 283 -14.26 -31.70 -11.80
N GLY A 284 -13.51 -30.63 -11.56
CA GLY A 284 -13.88 -29.52 -10.67
C GLY A 284 -13.58 -29.80 -9.20
N ASP A 285 -14.26 -29.10 -8.31
CA ASP A 285 -13.96 -29.09 -6.87
C ASP A 285 -14.11 -30.46 -6.18
N VAL A 286 -14.73 -31.42 -6.85
CA VAL A 286 -14.92 -32.79 -6.34
C VAL A 286 -13.66 -33.65 -6.47
N ILE A 287 -12.69 -33.30 -7.32
CA ILE A 287 -11.53 -34.17 -7.59
C ILE A 287 -10.29 -33.80 -6.77
N GLU A 288 -9.47 -34.82 -6.51
CA GLU A 288 -8.07 -34.63 -6.13
C GLU A 288 -7.26 -34.16 -7.33
N VAL A 289 -6.37 -33.20 -7.11
CA VAL A 289 -5.44 -32.68 -8.12
C VAL A 289 -4.01 -32.79 -7.64
N GLU A 290 -3.06 -32.78 -8.57
CA GLU A 290 -1.65 -32.62 -8.24
C GLU A 290 -1.29 -31.14 -8.11
N HIS A 291 -0.60 -30.76 -7.03
CA HIS A 291 -0.06 -29.42 -6.86
C HIS A 291 1.12 -29.23 -7.84
N PHE A 292 1.07 -28.18 -8.67
CA PHE A 292 2.05 -28.02 -9.76
C PHE A 292 3.49 -27.89 -9.27
N VAL A 293 3.72 -27.18 -8.17
CA VAL A 293 5.06 -26.97 -7.60
C VAL A 293 5.50 -28.17 -6.75
N LEU A 294 4.75 -28.51 -5.70
CA LEU A 294 5.08 -29.58 -4.75
C LEU A 294 4.97 -31.01 -5.30
N LYS A 295 4.22 -31.22 -6.39
CA LYS A 295 3.92 -32.53 -6.99
C LYS A 295 3.17 -33.51 -6.07
N ASP A 296 2.69 -33.05 -4.92
CA ASP A 296 1.84 -33.81 -4.03
C ASP A 296 0.35 -33.73 -4.42
N LYS A 297 -0.46 -34.58 -3.81
CA LYS A 297 -1.90 -34.61 -4.03
C LYS A 297 -2.61 -33.65 -3.09
N THR A 298 -3.51 -32.83 -3.64
CA THR A 298 -4.23 -31.78 -2.91
C THR A 298 -5.62 -31.53 -3.48
N MET A 299 -6.36 -30.61 -2.86
CA MET A 299 -7.70 -30.16 -3.28
C MET A 299 -7.67 -28.64 -3.45
N ILE A 300 -7.92 -28.14 -4.67
CA ILE A 300 -7.90 -26.70 -4.99
C ILE A 300 -9.24 -26.36 -5.68
N PRO A 301 -10.28 -25.99 -4.90
CA PRO A 301 -11.62 -25.72 -5.41
C PRO A 301 -11.68 -24.31 -6.04
N LEU A 302 -11.30 -24.21 -7.32
CA LEU A 302 -11.26 -22.95 -8.06
C LEU A 302 -11.90 -23.11 -9.44
N ALA A 303 -12.65 -22.09 -9.87
CA ALA A 303 -13.40 -22.12 -11.13
C ALA A 303 -12.51 -22.23 -12.38
N GLY A 304 -11.32 -21.62 -12.37
CA GLY A 304 -10.36 -21.68 -13.47
C GLY A 304 -9.92 -23.13 -13.79
N PRO A 305 -9.36 -23.86 -12.80
CA PRO A 305 -9.12 -25.30 -12.89
C PRO A 305 -10.33 -26.10 -13.39
N ALA A 306 -11.51 -25.93 -12.78
CA ALA A 306 -12.71 -26.68 -13.14
C ALA A 306 -13.10 -26.53 -14.63
N ASN A 307 -13.08 -25.30 -15.15
CA ASN A 307 -13.38 -25.03 -16.56
C ASN A 307 -12.36 -25.66 -17.51
N LYS A 308 -11.06 -25.60 -17.18
CA LYS A 308 -9.97 -26.21 -17.96
C LYS A 308 -10.07 -27.73 -17.96
N GLN A 309 -10.36 -28.33 -16.80
CA GLN A 309 -10.56 -29.77 -16.64
C GLN A 309 -11.75 -30.26 -17.46
N GLY A 310 -12.90 -29.56 -17.40
CA GLY A 310 -14.07 -29.90 -18.21
C GLY A 310 -13.78 -29.91 -19.71
N ARG A 311 -13.01 -28.93 -20.20
CA ARG A 311 -12.54 -28.90 -21.59
C ARG A 311 -11.64 -30.09 -21.94
N ILE A 312 -10.72 -30.46 -21.05
CA ILE A 312 -9.78 -31.58 -21.25
C ILE A 312 -10.52 -32.91 -21.29
N VAL A 313 -11.46 -33.16 -20.35
CA VAL A 313 -12.28 -34.38 -20.35
C VAL A 313 -13.03 -34.54 -21.67
N ALA A 314 -13.59 -33.46 -22.21
CA ALA A 314 -14.28 -33.51 -23.50
C ALA A 314 -13.35 -33.88 -24.67
N ASP A 315 -12.10 -33.38 -24.65
CA ASP A 315 -11.07 -33.76 -25.61
C ASP A 315 -10.65 -35.25 -25.43
N ASN A 316 -10.60 -35.75 -24.20
CA ASN A 316 -10.22 -37.14 -23.89
C ASN A 316 -11.29 -38.15 -24.29
N ILE A 317 -12.57 -37.86 -24.01
CA ILE A 317 -13.72 -38.67 -24.45
C ILE A 317 -13.77 -38.79 -25.99
N THR A 318 -13.22 -37.80 -26.70
CA THR A 318 -13.17 -37.77 -28.17
C THR A 318 -11.82 -38.24 -28.74
N GLY A 319 -10.92 -38.75 -27.90
CA GLY A 319 -9.71 -39.49 -28.30
C GLY A 319 -8.41 -38.69 -28.32
N GLU A 320 -8.35 -37.45 -27.81
CA GLU A 320 -7.14 -36.62 -27.90
C GLU A 320 -6.09 -36.89 -26.80
N HIS A 321 -6.37 -37.73 -25.79
CA HIS A 321 -5.46 -38.10 -24.70
C HIS A 321 -4.63 -36.93 -24.14
N LYS A 322 -5.30 -35.84 -23.75
CA LYS A 322 -4.71 -34.65 -23.15
C LYS A 322 -4.57 -34.78 -21.64
N LYS A 323 -3.38 -34.44 -21.16
CA LYS A 323 -3.04 -34.43 -19.74
C LYS A 323 -3.47 -33.13 -19.06
N TYR A 324 -3.95 -33.24 -17.83
CA TYR A 324 -4.07 -32.14 -16.90
C TYR A 324 -2.79 -31.99 -16.08
N ASN A 325 -2.00 -30.96 -16.39
CA ASN A 325 -0.68 -30.77 -15.76
C ASN A 325 -0.78 -30.07 -14.39
N GLY A 326 -1.65 -30.54 -13.50
CA GLY A 326 -1.79 -30.03 -12.13
C GLY A 326 -2.27 -28.57 -11.98
N SER A 327 -2.45 -28.18 -10.72
CA SER A 327 -2.98 -26.87 -10.29
C SER A 327 -1.92 -26.03 -9.59
N LEU A 328 -1.83 -24.74 -9.94
CA LEU A 328 -0.94 -23.78 -9.28
C LEU A 328 -1.53 -23.14 -8.01
N GLY A 329 -2.84 -23.23 -7.81
CA GLY A 329 -3.51 -22.50 -6.73
C GLY A 329 -3.58 -20.98 -6.93
N THR A 330 -3.34 -20.48 -8.15
CA THR A 330 -3.45 -19.04 -8.45
C THR A 330 -4.83 -18.51 -8.08
N SER A 331 -4.87 -17.51 -7.22
CA SER A 331 -6.11 -16.96 -6.68
C SER A 331 -5.96 -15.48 -6.35
N VAL A 332 -7.08 -14.76 -6.36
CA VAL A 332 -7.18 -13.33 -6.07
C VAL A 332 -8.49 -13.05 -5.34
N ALA A 333 -8.48 -12.12 -4.40
CA ALA A 333 -9.66 -11.60 -3.72
C ALA A 333 -9.58 -10.07 -3.60
N LYS A 334 -10.73 -9.42 -3.71
CA LYS A 334 -10.92 -8.03 -3.29
C LYS A 334 -11.27 -8.04 -1.81
N VAL A 335 -10.63 -7.18 -1.05
CA VAL A 335 -10.84 -6.97 0.38
C VAL A 335 -10.90 -5.46 0.59
N PHE A 336 -12.09 -4.90 0.54
CA PHE A 336 -12.34 -3.45 0.53
C PHE A 336 -11.47 -2.75 -0.53
N ASP A 337 -10.51 -1.95 -0.09
CA ASP A 337 -9.65 -1.15 -0.96
C ASP A 337 -8.45 -1.91 -1.51
N LEU A 338 -8.15 -3.08 -0.97
CA LEU A 338 -7.00 -3.89 -1.35
C LEU A 338 -7.43 -5.08 -2.18
N ASN A 339 -6.57 -5.45 -3.12
CA ASN A 339 -6.58 -6.75 -3.76
C ASN A 339 -5.45 -7.57 -3.15
N VAL A 340 -5.73 -8.84 -2.87
CA VAL A 340 -4.73 -9.83 -2.46
C VAL A 340 -4.71 -10.95 -3.47
N ALA A 341 -3.52 -11.35 -3.91
CA ALA A 341 -3.35 -12.47 -4.80
C ALA A 341 -2.18 -13.35 -4.39
N CYS A 342 -2.27 -14.64 -4.73
CA CYS A 342 -1.19 -15.59 -4.50
C CYS A 342 -1.12 -16.65 -5.59
N VAL A 343 0.05 -17.27 -5.72
CA VAL A 343 0.30 -18.40 -6.62
C VAL A 343 1.35 -19.32 -6.02
N GLY A 344 1.22 -20.63 -6.25
CA GLY A 344 2.18 -21.61 -5.78
C GLY A 344 2.08 -21.84 -4.27
N VAL A 345 3.23 -21.92 -3.61
CA VAL A 345 3.37 -22.36 -2.22
C VAL A 345 3.68 -21.17 -1.30
N ASN A 346 3.14 -21.17 -0.08
CA ASN A 346 3.46 -20.21 0.98
C ASN A 346 4.48 -20.77 1.99
N GLU A 347 5.09 -19.91 2.81
CA GLU A 347 6.12 -20.35 3.75
C GLU A 347 5.58 -21.31 4.81
N LYS A 348 4.34 -21.10 5.28
CA LYS A 348 3.71 -22.01 6.26
C LYS A 348 3.69 -23.46 5.78
N THR A 349 3.38 -23.67 4.49
CA THR A 349 3.35 -25.01 3.88
C THR A 349 4.75 -25.62 3.81
N LEU A 350 5.75 -24.83 3.42
CA LEU A 350 7.15 -25.29 3.38
C LEU A 350 7.67 -25.67 4.77
N LYS A 351 7.43 -24.81 5.77
CA LYS A 351 7.80 -25.07 7.18
C LYS A 351 7.12 -26.34 7.70
N ALA A 352 5.83 -26.55 7.40
CA ALA A 352 5.11 -27.76 7.77
C ALA A 352 5.68 -29.04 7.12
N GLN A 353 6.33 -28.91 5.95
CA GLN A 353 7.06 -30.00 5.29
C GLN A 353 8.51 -30.17 5.80
N GLY A 354 8.91 -29.43 6.83
CA GLY A 354 10.26 -29.49 7.40
C GLY A 354 11.33 -28.76 6.57
N LYS A 355 10.92 -27.85 5.67
CA LYS A 355 11.84 -27.01 4.90
C LYS A 355 12.25 -25.78 5.70
N GLU A 356 13.52 -25.40 5.60
CA GLU A 356 14.10 -24.29 6.37
C GLU A 356 14.50 -23.12 5.44
N LYS A 357 14.10 -21.88 5.81
CA LYS A 357 14.57 -20.65 5.15
C LYS A 357 16.09 -20.55 5.29
N GLY A 358 16.79 -20.14 4.24
CA GLY A 358 18.26 -20.09 4.21
C GLY A 358 18.92 -21.38 3.73
N ARG A 359 18.28 -22.54 3.91
CA ARG A 359 18.81 -23.85 3.51
C ARG A 359 18.08 -24.46 2.33
N ASP A 360 16.76 -24.52 2.38
CA ASP A 360 15.91 -25.15 1.37
C ASP A 360 15.27 -24.12 0.43
N TYR A 361 14.98 -22.93 0.95
CA TYR A 361 14.35 -21.85 0.21
C TYR A 361 14.77 -20.48 0.76
N GLN A 362 14.52 -19.45 -0.01
CA GLN A 362 14.69 -18.04 0.35
C GLN A 362 13.39 -17.28 0.09
N THR A 363 13.26 -16.13 0.76
CA THR A 363 12.16 -15.20 0.51
C THR A 363 12.66 -13.78 0.37
N VAL A 364 11.95 -13.00 -0.43
CA VAL A 364 12.13 -11.56 -0.53
C VAL A 364 10.77 -10.88 -0.46
N LEU A 365 10.69 -9.76 0.25
CA LEU A 365 9.51 -8.91 0.32
C LEU A 365 9.90 -7.47 -0.02
N ILE A 366 9.24 -6.91 -1.02
CA ILE A 366 9.52 -5.57 -1.55
C ILE A 366 8.25 -4.74 -1.67
N ASN A 367 8.42 -3.43 -1.61
CA ASN A 367 7.38 -2.46 -1.91
C ASN A 367 7.70 -1.75 -3.22
N GLN A 368 6.75 -1.72 -4.14
CA GLN A 368 6.85 -1.07 -5.46
C GLN A 368 5.58 -0.30 -5.78
N LYS A 369 5.63 0.60 -6.77
CA LYS A 369 4.44 1.31 -7.25
C LYS A 369 3.71 0.50 -8.32
N SER A 370 2.39 0.61 -8.37
CA SER A 370 1.54 0.01 -9.42
C SER A 370 1.97 0.46 -10.82
N HIS A 371 2.36 1.73 -10.96
CA HIS A 371 2.88 2.35 -12.18
C HIS A 371 3.82 3.53 -11.86
N ALA A 372 4.24 4.28 -12.87
CA ALA A 372 5.23 5.33 -12.73
C ALA A 372 4.83 6.37 -11.67
N GLY A 373 5.71 6.58 -10.69
CA GLY A 373 5.37 7.35 -9.49
C GLY A 373 5.10 8.85 -9.66
N TYR A 374 5.42 9.40 -10.83
CA TYR A 374 5.09 10.79 -11.19
C TYR A 374 3.73 10.89 -11.90
N TYR A 375 3.12 9.76 -12.29
CA TYR A 375 1.82 9.74 -12.93
C TYR A 375 0.73 9.58 -11.84
N PRO A 376 -0.39 10.31 -11.92
CA PRO A 376 -1.44 10.29 -10.91
C PRO A 376 -1.99 8.88 -10.61
N GLY A 377 -2.49 8.68 -9.38
CA GLY A 377 -3.13 7.44 -8.96
C GLY A 377 -2.19 6.26 -8.72
N ALA A 378 -0.86 6.47 -8.68
CA ALA A 378 0.07 5.39 -8.35
C ALA A 378 -0.14 4.92 -6.90
N THR A 379 -0.27 3.61 -6.71
CA THR A 379 -0.50 3.00 -5.40
C THR A 379 0.59 2.00 -5.07
N THR A 380 0.75 1.67 -3.79
CA THR A 380 1.77 0.71 -3.35
C THR A 380 1.31 -0.72 -3.59
N LEU A 381 2.23 -1.54 -4.07
CA LEU A 381 2.18 -2.99 -4.14
C LEU A 381 3.24 -3.56 -3.19
N THR A 382 2.82 -4.41 -2.27
CA THR A 382 3.72 -5.27 -1.49
C THR A 382 3.78 -6.62 -2.18
N LEU A 383 4.99 -7.04 -2.58
CA LEU A 383 5.22 -8.29 -3.28
C LEU A 383 6.15 -9.16 -2.45
N LYS A 384 5.78 -10.43 -2.26
CA LYS A 384 6.60 -11.46 -1.67
C LYS A 384 6.87 -12.57 -2.69
N LEU A 385 8.13 -12.99 -2.80
CA LEU A 385 8.54 -14.14 -3.61
C LEU A 385 9.16 -15.21 -2.72
N ILE A 386 8.87 -16.48 -3.02
CA ILE A 386 9.43 -17.65 -2.35
C ILE A 386 10.09 -18.50 -3.42
N PHE A 387 11.37 -18.82 -3.26
CA PHE A 387 12.18 -19.49 -4.29
C PHE A 387 13.27 -20.38 -3.68
N GLN A 388 13.73 -21.38 -4.44
CA GLN A 388 14.84 -22.25 -4.05
C GLN A 388 16.19 -21.57 -4.32
N LEU A 389 17.26 -22.11 -3.71
CA LEU A 389 18.63 -21.62 -3.90
C LEU A 389 19.14 -21.75 -5.35
N ASP A 390 18.51 -22.59 -6.17
CA ASP A 390 18.83 -22.72 -7.60
C ASP A 390 18.04 -21.73 -8.49
N GLY A 391 17.25 -20.84 -7.88
CA GLY A 391 16.40 -19.86 -8.56
C GLY A 391 15.01 -20.35 -8.94
N THR A 392 14.64 -21.61 -8.66
CA THR A 392 13.29 -22.11 -8.95
C THR A 392 12.25 -21.39 -8.11
N ILE A 393 11.23 -20.81 -8.75
CA ILE A 393 10.16 -20.07 -8.06
C ILE A 393 9.16 -21.07 -7.49
N LEU A 394 8.93 -21.00 -6.17
CA LEU A 394 7.99 -21.86 -5.45
C LEU A 394 6.62 -21.20 -5.27
N GLY A 395 6.58 -19.88 -5.11
CA GLY A 395 5.34 -19.14 -4.95
C GLY A 395 5.54 -17.63 -4.90
N GLY A 396 4.43 -16.91 -5.02
CA GLY A 396 4.40 -15.45 -4.96
C GLY A 396 3.10 -14.95 -4.33
N GLN A 397 3.18 -13.83 -3.62
CA GLN A 397 2.04 -13.21 -2.93
C GLN A 397 2.11 -11.70 -3.14
N ILE A 398 0.96 -11.07 -3.39
CA ILE A 398 0.89 -9.65 -3.71
C ILE A 398 -0.32 -9.03 -3.03
N VAL A 399 -0.13 -7.89 -2.36
CA VAL A 399 -1.21 -7.08 -1.77
C VAL A 399 -1.06 -5.63 -2.25
N GLY A 400 -2.15 -5.00 -2.66
CA GLY A 400 -2.16 -3.58 -3.03
C GLY A 400 -3.48 -3.11 -3.64
N GLN A 401 -3.63 -1.81 -3.86
CA GLN A 401 -4.89 -1.23 -4.34
C GLN A 401 -5.10 -1.35 -5.86
N ASP A 402 -4.01 -1.52 -6.64
CA ASP A 402 -4.06 -1.56 -8.09
C ASP A 402 -2.91 -2.36 -8.72
N GLY A 403 -3.18 -3.01 -9.85
CA GLY A 403 -2.20 -3.77 -10.63
C GLY A 403 -1.67 -5.05 -9.96
N VAL A 404 -2.40 -5.61 -9.01
CA VAL A 404 -2.09 -6.87 -8.29
C VAL A 404 -2.27 -8.09 -9.19
N ASP A 405 -3.42 -8.17 -9.85
CA ASP A 405 -3.81 -9.22 -10.80
C ASP A 405 -2.81 -9.36 -11.95
N LYS A 406 -2.39 -8.25 -12.57
CA LYS A 406 -1.38 -8.26 -13.64
C LYS A 406 -0.06 -8.90 -13.21
N ARG A 407 0.39 -8.61 -11.98
CA ARG A 407 1.68 -9.09 -11.47
C ARG A 407 1.59 -10.56 -11.06
N ILE A 408 0.48 -10.98 -10.44
CA ILE A 408 0.31 -12.39 -10.07
C ILE A 408 0.17 -13.28 -11.32
N ASP A 409 -0.48 -12.80 -12.38
CA ASP A 409 -0.61 -13.54 -13.65
C ASP A 409 0.75 -13.70 -14.33
N THR A 410 1.61 -12.69 -14.24
CA THR A 410 2.99 -12.75 -14.74
C THR A 410 3.80 -13.80 -13.97
N LEU A 411 3.72 -13.82 -12.64
CA LEU A 411 4.37 -14.85 -11.82
C LEU A 411 3.80 -16.25 -12.09
N ALA A 412 2.48 -16.38 -12.17
CA ALA A 412 1.80 -17.64 -12.46
C ALA A 412 2.22 -18.22 -13.82
N THR A 413 2.33 -17.35 -14.84
CA THR A 413 2.80 -17.73 -16.17
C THR A 413 4.25 -18.18 -16.15
N THR A 414 5.12 -17.43 -15.47
CA THR A 414 6.55 -17.78 -15.32
C THR A 414 6.71 -19.12 -14.64
N ILE A 415 6.05 -19.35 -13.50
CA ILE A 415 6.09 -20.63 -12.77
C ILE A 415 5.54 -21.76 -13.66
N ARG A 416 4.44 -21.53 -14.39
CA ARG A 416 3.85 -22.54 -15.28
C ARG A 416 4.79 -23.00 -16.39
N LEU A 417 5.64 -22.09 -16.88
CA LEU A 417 6.66 -22.37 -17.89
C LEU A 417 7.97 -22.89 -17.28
N ASN A 418 8.00 -23.14 -15.97
CA ASN A 418 9.19 -23.51 -15.19
C ASN A 418 10.31 -22.46 -15.25
N GLY A 419 9.95 -21.19 -15.42
CA GLY A 419 10.88 -20.07 -15.33
C GLY A 419 11.40 -19.91 -13.89
N LYS A 420 12.60 -19.35 -13.80
CA LYS A 420 13.36 -19.08 -12.59
C LYS A 420 13.36 -17.57 -12.27
N VAL A 421 13.97 -17.24 -11.13
CA VAL A 421 14.22 -15.85 -10.71
C VAL A 421 14.94 -15.04 -11.81
N SER A 422 15.90 -15.64 -12.51
CA SER A 422 16.62 -15.00 -13.62
C SER A 422 15.68 -14.57 -14.75
N ASP A 423 14.68 -15.39 -15.10
CA ASP A 423 13.73 -15.03 -16.15
C ASP A 423 12.92 -13.79 -15.77
N LEU A 424 12.57 -13.60 -14.48
CA LEU A 424 11.89 -12.38 -14.01
C LEU A 424 12.71 -11.11 -14.27
N THR A 425 14.04 -11.21 -14.25
CA THR A 425 14.94 -10.08 -14.54
C THR A 425 14.94 -9.67 -16.01
N GLU A 426 14.66 -10.63 -16.91
CA GLU A 426 14.71 -10.46 -18.36
C GLU A 426 13.35 -10.15 -19.01
N LEU A 427 12.24 -10.31 -18.27
CA LEU A 427 10.89 -10.05 -18.80
C LEU A 427 10.74 -8.63 -19.34
N GLU A 428 10.47 -8.50 -20.64
CA GLU A 428 10.08 -7.25 -21.29
C GLU A 428 8.56 -7.07 -21.20
N LEU A 429 8.13 -6.27 -20.23
CA LEU A 429 6.70 -6.01 -19.96
C LEU A 429 6.25 -4.66 -20.53
N ALA A 430 4.96 -4.56 -20.86
CA ALA A 430 4.39 -3.35 -21.42
C ALA A 430 4.54 -2.14 -20.47
N TYR A 431 5.20 -1.09 -20.96
CA TYR A 431 5.44 0.14 -20.21
C TYR A 431 4.90 1.38 -20.92
N ALA A 432 4.02 2.08 -20.21
CA ALA A 432 3.81 3.51 -20.32
C ALA A 432 3.45 4.04 -18.92
N PRO A 433 3.60 5.35 -18.64
CA PRO A 433 3.41 5.90 -17.29
C PRO A 433 2.10 5.52 -16.57
N PRO A 434 0.94 5.42 -17.25
CA PRO A 434 -0.32 5.02 -16.60
C PRO A 434 -0.40 3.54 -16.20
N PHE A 435 0.47 2.68 -16.73
CA PHE A 435 0.30 1.23 -16.62
C PHE A 435 1.43 0.54 -15.84
N SER A 436 2.66 1.02 -15.95
CA SER A 436 3.80 0.42 -15.25
C SER A 436 4.93 1.44 -15.04
N SER A 437 6.08 0.95 -14.58
CA SER A 437 7.36 1.65 -14.51
C SER A 437 8.33 1.06 -15.53
N ALA A 438 9.42 1.78 -15.85
CA ALA A 438 10.44 1.29 -16.79
C ALA A 438 11.04 -0.06 -16.38
N LYS A 439 11.03 -0.36 -15.08
CA LYS A 439 11.22 -1.70 -14.52
C LYS A 439 9.94 -2.04 -13.78
N ASP A 440 9.23 -3.07 -14.22
CA ASP A 440 8.00 -3.49 -13.58
C ASP A 440 8.30 -4.00 -12.15
N PRO A 441 7.34 -3.89 -11.20
CA PRO A 441 7.43 -4.57 -9.92
C PRO A 441 7.90 -6.04 -9.98
N VAL A 442 7.52 -6.80 -11.01
CA VAL A 442 8.00 -8.19 -11.19
C VAL A 442 9.49 -8.23 -11.54
N ASN A 443 9.99 -7.32 -12.38
CA ASN A 443 11.44 -7.23 -12.66
C ASN A 443 12.20 -6.86 -11.39
N MET A 444 11.68 -5.89 -10.63
CA MET A 444 12.28 -5.49 -9.35
C MET A 444 12.32 -6.65 -8.35
N LEU A 445 11.29 -7.49 -8.31
CA LEU A 445 11.25 -8.69 -7.50
C LEU A 445 12.32 -9.71 -7.95
N GLY A 446 12.48 -9.89 -9.26
CA GLY A 446 13.56 -10.69 -9.85
C GLY A 446 14.95 -10.19 -9.47
N PHE A 447 15.23 -8.89 -9.65
CA PHE A 447 16.54 -8.30 -9.32
C PHE A 447 16.89 -8.46 -7.84
N VAL A 448 15.92 -8.26 -6.94
CA VAL A 448 16.15 -8.39 -5.50
C VAL A 448 16.39 -9.86 -5.12
N ALA A 449 15.61 -10.80 -5.66
CA ALA A 449 15.83 -12.22 -5.45
C ALA A 449 17.18 -12.69 -6.01
N GLU A 450 17.58 -12.23 -7.19
CA GLU A 450 18.89 -12.51 -7.78
C GLU A 450 20.04 -11.96 -6.91
N ASN A 451 19.90 -10.75 -6.37
CA ASN A 451 20.88 -10.19 -5.44
C ASN A 451 21.04 -11.04 -4.17
N VAL A 452 19.95 -11.65 -3.67
CA VAL A 452 20.01 -12.60 -2.55
C VAL A 452 20.74 -13.88 -2.94
N LEU A 453 20.43 -14.46 -4.11
CA LEU A 453 21.11 -15.66 -4.62
C LEU A 453 22.61 -15.44 -4.82
N ASN A 454 22.99 -14.24 -5.27
CA ASN A 454 24.39 -13.85 -5.49
C ASN A 454 25.09 -13.37 -4.20
N ASN A 455 24.45 -13.47 -3.03
CA ASN A 455 24.97 -13.00 -1.74
C ASN A 455 25.41 -11.52 -1.77
N LEU A 456 24.75 -10.69 -2.58
CA LEU A 456 25.00 -9.25 -2.63
C LEU A 456 24.28 -8.50 -1.50
N VAL A 457 23.23 -9.08 -0.95
CA VAL A 457 22.47 -8.53 0.17
C VAL A 457 21.80 -9.65 0.96
N HIS A 458 21.63 -9.42 2.26
CA HIS A 458 20.82 -10.25 3.15
C HIS A 458 19.65 -9.43 3.68
N PHE A 459 18.52 -10.10 3.93
CA PHE A 459 17.33 -9.49 4.52
C PHE A 459 17.08 -10.08 5.89
N VAL A 460 16.61 -9.24 6.81
CA VAL A 460 16.00 -9.65 8.08
C VAL A 460 14.54 -9.24 8.07
N GLU A 461 13.69 -10.08 8.63
CA GLU A 461 12.27 -9.78 8.81
C GLU A 461 12.04 -8.92 10.08
N TYR A 462 10.82 -8.45 10.27
CA TYR A 462 10.47 -7.56 11.38
C TYR A 462 10.64 -8.22 12.75
N ASP A 463 10.23 -9.48 12.88
CA ASP A 463 10.27 -10.27 14.12
C ASP A 463 11.71 -10.55 14.55
N GLU A 464 12.59 -10.83 13.60
CA GLU A 464 14.02 -10.97 13.83
C GLU A 464 14.67 -9.70 14.41
N VAL A 465 14.17 -8.52 14.03
CA VAL A 465 14.61 -7.24 14.60
C VAL A 465 14.06 -7.05 16.01
N ASP A 466 12.78 -7.36 16.21
CA ASP A 466 12.11 -7.21 17.51
C ASP A 466 12.73 -8.10 18.57
N GLU A 467 13.00 -9.37 18.25
CA GLU A 467 13.68 -10.32 19.15
C GLU A 467 15.04 -9.77 19.60
N ARG A 468 15.85 -9.26 18.67
CA ARG A 468 17.17 -8.68 18.99
C ARG A 468 17.07 -7.45 19.87
N ILE A 469 16.11 -6.56 19.61
CA ILE A 469 15.86 -5.37 20.44
C ILE A 469 15.40 -5.76 21.84
N GLN A 470 14.52 -6.75 21.98
CA GLN A 470 13.99 -7.23 23.25
C GLN A 470 15.05 -7.94 24.10
N GLU A 471 15.90 -8.76 23.48
CA GLU A 471 17.01 -9.43 24.15
C GLU A 471 18.09 -8.45 24.65
N GLY A 472 18.11 -7.22 24.12
CA GLY A 472 19.02 -6.16 24.57
C GLY A 472 20.49 -6.47 24.30
N LYS A 473 20.79 -7.31 23.31
CA LYS A 473 22.17 -7.63 22.90
C LYS A 473 22.85 -6.38 22.35
N ASP A 474 24.11 -6.15 22.74
CA ASP A 474 24.91 -5.02 22.24
C ASP A 474 25.72 -5.40 20.97
N ASP A 475 25.39 -6.53 20.34
CA ASP A 475 26.11 -7.08 19.18
C ASP A 475 25.62 -6.55 17.83
N PHE A 476 24.62 -5.65 17.82
CA PHE A 476 24.01 -5.14 16.60
C PHE A 476 23.73 -3.62 16.64
N ILE A 477 23.56 -3.03 15.45
CA ILE A 477 23.17 -1.63 15.24
C ILE A 477 21.99 -1.61 14.27
N VAL A 478 20.87 -1.01 14.70
CA VAL A 478 19.77 -0.69 13.79
C VAL A 478 20.04 0.68 13.17
N LEU A 479 20.41 0.72 11.88
CA LEU A 479 20.79 1.92 11.16
C LEU A 479 19.62 2.48 10.36
N ASP A 480 19.17 3.67 10.75
CA ASP A 480 18.18 4.47 10.04
C ASP A 480 18.87 5.35 8.99
N VAL A 481 18.60 5.09 7.71
CA VAL A 481 19.12 5.89 6.60
C VAL A 481 18.08 6.81 5.95
N THR A 482 16.97 7.06 6.64
CA THR A 482 15.95 8.02 6.20
C THR A 482 16.40 9.47 6.39
N GLU A 483 15.72 10.42 5.73
CA GLU A 483 15.95 11.83 5.99
C GLU A 483 15.36 12.25 7.34
N ALA A 484 15.86 13.35 7.92
CA ALA A 484 15.50 13.78 9.29
C ALA A 484 13.97 13.92 9.50
N MET A 485 13.24 14.43 8.50
CA MET A 485 11.79 14.59 8.54
C MET A 485 11.02 13.26 8.61
N GLU A 486 11.55 12.19 8.03
CA GLU A 486 10.89 10.88 8.05
C GLU A 486 11.06 10.23 9.41
N ARG A 487 12.26 10.40 9.99
CA ARG A 487 12.56 9.99 11.37
C ARG A 487 11.65 10.69 12.38
N MET A 488 11.24 11.93 12.10
CA MET A 488 10.24 12.64 12.90
C MET A 488 8.84 12.02 12.81
N VAL A 489 8.50 11.28 11.75
CA VAL A 489 7.23 10.55 11.70
C VAL A 489 7.36 9.26 12.50
N PHE A 490 8.43 8.50 12.25
CA PHE A 490 8.66 7.23 12.92
C PHE A 490 10.13 6.82 12.84
N SER A 491 10.61 6.21 13.92
CA SER A 491 11.93 5.58 13.98
C SER A 491 11.80 4.29 14.78
N ILE A 492 12.51 3.24 14.37
CA ILE A 492 12.61 2.04 15.19
C ILE A 492 13.32 2.41 16.50
N PRO A 493 12.83 1.98 17.68
CA PRO A 493 13.45 2.28 18.96
C PRO A 493 14.95 1.95 18.96
N LYS A 494 15.75 2.81 19.60
CA LYS A 494 17.23 2.67 19.69
C LYS A 494 17.97 2.67 18.35
N SER A 495 17.32 3.05 17.25
CA SER A 495 18.00 3.18 15.95
C SER A 495 19.00 4.33 15.92
N TYR A 496 20.13 4.10 15.26
CA TYR A 496 21.16 5.11 14.99
C TYR A 496 20.86 5.82 13.66
N HIS A 497 20.97 7.15 13.60
CA HIS A 497 20.56 7.92 12.42
C HIS A 497 21.72 8.45 11.60
N ILE A 498 21.81 7.99 10.36
CA ILE A 498 22.71 8.56 9.36
C ILE A 498 21.96 8.61 8.02
N PRO A 499 21.44 9.78 7.60
CA PRO A 499 20.78 9.91 6.29
C PRO A 499 21.65 9.35 5.18
N LEU A 500 21.05 8.68 4.18
CA LEU A 500 21.78 7.99 3.11
C LEU A 500 22.85 8.88 2.45
N GLY A 501 22.54 10.15 2.20
CA GLY A 501 23.47 11.10 1.59
C GLY A 501 24.72 11.41 2.43
N GLN A 502 24.65 11.20 3.75
CA GLN A 502 25.74 11.45 4.70
C GLN A 502 26.49 10.15 5.07
N LEU A 503 25.97 8.98 4.70
CA LEU A 503 26.51 7.69 5.13
C LEU A 503 27.98 7.51 4.71
N ARG A 504 28.38 7.96 3.52
CA ARG A 504 29.77 7.82 3.05
C ARG A 504 30.77 8.59 3.91
N THR A 505 30.40 9.76 4.41
CA THR A 505 31.28 10.62 5.22
C THR A 505 31.22 10.29 6.70
N ARG A 506 30.16 9.62 7.15
CA ARG A 506 29.87 9.31 8.56
C ARG A 506 29.96 7.81 8.88
N MET A 507 30.46 7.00 7.95
CA MET A 507 30.51 5.53 8.12
C MET A 507 31.41 5.09 9.28
N GLU A 508 32.41 5.89 9.63
CA GLU A 508 33.32 5.64 10.77
C GLU A 508 32.63 5.74 12.13
N GLU A 509 31.41 6.31 12.20
CA GLU A 509 30.58 6.29 13.40
C GLU A 509 30.06 4.89 13.74
N LEU A 510 30.11 3.95 12.78
CA LEU A 510 29.57 2.61 12.90
C LEU A 510 30.69 1.61 13.23
N ASP A 511 30.41 0.74 14.21
CA ASP A 511 31.31 -0.35 14.57
C ASP A 511 31.22 -1.49 13.54
N LYS A 512 32.33 -1.73 12.82
CA LYS A 512 32.46 -2.79 11.80
C LYS A 512 32.29 -4.21 12.35
N SER A 513 32.48 -4.41 13.65
CA SER A 513 32.36 -5.72 14.29
C SER A 513 30.91 -6.10 14.60
N LYS A 514 30.01 -5.12 14.70
CA LYS A 514 28.59 -5.33 15.01
C LYS A 514 27.80 -5.73 13.77
N PHE A 515 26.70 -6.44 13.99
CA PHE A 515 25.72 -6.73 12.95
C PHE A 515 24.88 -5.48 12.63
N ILE A 516 24.95 -4.97 11.41
CA ILE A 516 24.23 -3.77 11.00
C ILE A 516 22.93 -4.13 10.28
N ILE A 517 21.81 -3.69 10.84
CA ILE A 517 20.48 -3.84 10.24
C ILE A 517 20.06 -2.47 9.71
N VAL A 518 20.10 -2.32 8.39
CA VAL A 518 19.80 -1.05 7.71
C VAL A 518 18.33 -0.99 7.34
N TYR A 519 17.67 0.12 7.64
CA TYR A 519 16.32 0.37 7.17
C TYR A 519 16.15 1.77 6.55
N CYS A 520 15.13 1.88 5.70
CA CYS A 520 14.55 3.14 5.27
C CYS A 520 13.02 2.96 5.14
N ALA A 521 12.31 3.94 4.59
CA ALA A 521 10.85 3.85 4.42
C ALA A 521 10.36 2.56 3.72
N ILE A 522 10.93 2.23 2.55
CA ILE A 522 10.45 1.14 1.68
C ILE A 522 11.54 0.11 1.28
N GLY A 523 12.72 0.14 1.92
CA GLY A 523 13.85 -0.77 1.63
C GLY A 523 14.84 -0.34 0.52
N VAL A 524 14.46 0.48 -0.46
CA VAL A 524 15.34 0.82 -1.61
C VAL A 524 16.63 1.56 -1.19
N ARG A 525 16.51 2.57 -0.33
CA ARG A 525 17.68 3.32 0.18
C ARG A 525 18.52 2.47 1.11
N ALA A 526 17.88 1.61 1.89
CA ALA A 526 18.55 0.67 2.78
C ALA A 526 19.41 -0.33 2.00
N TYR A 527 18.94 -0.83 0.86
CA TYR A 527 19.76 -1.65 -0.04
C TYR A 527 21.04 -0.91 -0.49
N ASN A 528 20.91 0.34 -0.95
CA ASN A 528 22.08 1.13 -1.37
C ASN A 528 23.07 1.33 -0.20
N ALA A 529 22.57 1.65 0.98
CA ALA A 529 23.39 1.77 2.18
C ALA A 529 24.07 0.45 2.56
N ALA A 530 23.34 -0.67 2.53
CA ALA A 530 23.91 -1.99 2.82
C ALA A 530 25.03 -2.34 1.83
N ARG A 531 24.85 -2.10 0.52
CA ARG A 531 25.90 -2.29 -0.47
C ARG A 531 27.11 -1.40 -0.22
N MET A 532 26.90 -0.13 0.15
CA MET A 532 27.99 0.77 0.51
C MET A 532 28.77 0.27 1.72
N LEU A 533 28.09 -0.20 2.77
CA LEU A 533 28.73 -0.75 3.97
C LEU A 533 29.52 -2.03 3.64
N MET A 534 28.91 -2.99 2.94
CA MET A 534 29.56 -4.26 2.57
C MET A 534 30.82 -4.04 1.71
N GLN A 535 30.82 -3.03 0.84
CA GLN A 535 31.99 -2.65 0.03
C GLN A 535 33.10 -1.97 0.85
N ASN A 536 32.82 -1.52 2.07
CA ASN A 536 33.76 -0.89 3.01
C ASN A 536 34.05 -1.79 4.23
N GLU A 537 34.09 -3.11 3.97
CA GLU A 537 34.55 -4.15 4.92
C GLU A 537 33.61 -4.42 6.12
N PHE A 538 32.37 -3.93 6.09
CA PHE A 538 31.35 -4.38 7.03
C PHE A 538 30.88 -5.77 6.63
N GLN A 539 31.23 -6.79 7.41
CA GLN A 539 30.96 -8.20 7.06
C GLN A 539 29.52 -8.62 7.36
N ASN A 540 28.91 -8.05 8.40
CA ASN A 540 27.60 -8.44 8.89
C ASN A 540 26.61 -7.30 8.64
N VAL A 541 26.01 -7.26 7.46
CA VAL A 541 25.03 -6.22 7.08
C VAL A 541 23.78 -6.86 6.49
N ALA A 542 22.61 -6.47 6.99
CA ALA A 542 21.32 -6.89 6.47
C ALA A 542 20.37 -5.70 6.26
N VAL A 543 19.39 -5.89 5.40
CA VAL A 543 18.34 -4.91 5.12
C VAL A 543 17.05 -5.35 5.80
N LEU A 544 16.36 -4.43 6.48
CA LEU A 544 15.01 -4.68 6.97
C LEU A 544 14.05 -4.84 5.79
N SER A 545 13.48 -6.03 5.68
CA SER A 545 12.49 -6.42 4.67
C SER A 545 11.27 -5.49 4.69
N GLY A 546 10.82 -5.05 3.52
CA GLY A 546 9.69 -4.11 3.38
C GLY A 546 9.90 -2.66 3.87
N GLY A 547 10.89 -2.40 4.73
CA GLY A 547 11.15 -1.07 5.32
C GLY A 547 10.18 -0.68 6.45
N THR A 548 10.26 0.57 6.92
CA THR A 548 9.47 1.02 8.07
C THR A 548 7.97 1.05 7.82
N THR A 549 7.52 1.26 6.57
CA THR A 549 6.10 1.19 6.24
C THR A 549 5.53 -0.19 6.57
N PHE A 550 6.23 -1.26 6.21
CA PHE A 550 5.82 -2.62 6.51
C PHE A 550 6.00 -2.96 7.99
N TYR A 551 7.11 -2.54 8.60
CA TYR A 551 7.37 -2.73 10.03
C TYR A 551 6.27 -2.11 10.91
N LYS A 552 5.78 -0.91 10.58
CA LYS A 552 4.65 -0.26 11.27
C LYS A 552 3.38 -1.10 11.22
N SER A 553 3.07 -1.70 10.07
CA SER A 553 1.90 -2.58 9.91
C SER A 553 1.95 -3.79 10.84
N MET A 554 3.15 -4.33 11.08
CA MET A 554 3.35 -5.45 12.02
C MET A 554 3.16 -5.03 13.49
N HIS A 555 3.34 -3.74 13.81
CA HIS A 555 3.22 -3.17 15.16
C HIS A 555 1.93 -2.37 15.39
N SER A 556 0.96 -2.47 14.47
CA SER A 556 -0.23 -1.61 14.48
C SER A 556 -1.10 -1.78 15.73
N CYS A 557 -1.07 -2.96 16.37
CA CYS A 557 -1.86 -3.24 17.57
C CYS A 557 -1.22 -2.64 18.84
N ASP A 558 0.10 -2.62 18.94
CA ASP A 558 0.82 -2.05 20.09
C ASP A 558 0.74 -0.52 20.11
N MET A 559 0.74 0.11 18.93
CA MET A 559 0.53 1.56 18.80
C MET A 559 -0.84 2.01 19.31
N THR A 560 -1.90 1.21 19.13
CA THR A 560 -3.23 1.51 19.67
C THR A 560 -3.36 1.25 21.18
N ALA A 561 -2.50 0.42 21.76
CA ALA A 561 -2.46 0.21 23.21
C ALA A 561 -1.78 1.39 23.91
N LEU A 562 -0.70 1.93 23.32
CA LEU A 562 -0.02 3.15 23.78
C LEU A 562 -0.94 4.39 23.71
N GLU A 563 -1.84 4.47 22.72
CA GLU A 563 -2.83 5.56 22.61
C GLU A 563 -4.02 5.44 23.58
N LYS A 564 -4.27 4.25 24.15
CA LYS A 564 -5.39 4.02 25.08
C LYS A 564 -5.07 4.40 26.52
N GLU A 565 -3.80 4.50 26.90
CA GLU A 565 -3.42 4.94 28.25
C GLU A 565 -3.63 6.46 28.47
N ASP A 566 -3.86 7.23 27.39
CA ASP A 566 -4.00 8.69 27.43
C ASP A 566 -5.44 9.22 27.25
N LYS A 567 -6.47 8.34 27.20
CA LYS A 567 -7.86 8.78 27.02
C LYS A 567 -8.78 8.33 28.15
N ASN A 568 -9.22 9.31 28.94
CA ASN A 568 -10.28 9.18 29.93
C ASN A 568 -11.62 8.81 29.24
N PRO A 569 -12.35 7.76 29.67
CA PRO A 569 -13.47 7.22 28.90
C PRO A 569 -14.81 7.80 29.35
N GLU A 570 -15.12 9.06 29.00
CA GLU A 570 -16.48 9.59 29.10
C GLU A 570 -16.76 10.60 27.98
N ILE A 571 -17.15 10.11 26.80
CA ILE A 571 -17.88 10.92 25.80
C ILE A 571 -18.99 10.03 25.24
N THR A 572 -20.24 10.47 25.37
CA THR A 572 -21.44 9.73 24.92
C THR A 572 -21.82 10.12 23.49
N ALA A 573 -22.55 9.24 22.80
CA ALA A 573 -22.94 9.39 21.39
C ALA A 573 -23.69 10.69 21.04
N ALA A 574 -24.24 11.40 22.03
CA ALA A 574 -24.90 12.69 21.84
C ALA A 574 -23.92 13.87 21.65
N GLN A 575 -22.67 13.76 22.15
CA GLN A 575 -21.65 14.81 22.00
C GLN A 575 -20.89 14.71 20.65
N MET A 576 -21.02 13.59 19.93
CA MET A 576 -20.42 13.41 18.60
C MET A 576 -21.18 14.16 17.49
N ASP A 577 -22.48 14.39 17.68
CA ASP A 577 -23.35 15.00 16.66
C ASP A 577 -23.36 16.55 16.72
N GLU A 578 -23.01 17.13 17.89
CA GLU A 578 -22.77 18.57 18.05
C GLU A 578 -21.35 18.98 17.64
N SER A 579 -20.33 18.15 17.91
CA SER A 579 -18.94 18.41 17.49
C SER A 579 -18.75 18.32 15.98
N ALA A 580 -19.41 17.38 15.30
CA ALA A 580 -19.38 17.29 13.83
C ALA A 580 -20.01 18.51 13.14
N LYS A 581 -21.04 19.12 13.75
CA LYS A 581 -21.67 20.35 13.24
C LYS A 581 -20.81 21.59 13.44
N GLU A 582 -20.12 21.72 14.57
CA GLU A 582 -19.13 22.79 14.79
C GLU A 582 -17.92 22.64 13.85
N GLU A 583 -17.45 21.42 13.59
CA GLU A 583 -16.31 21.14 12.70
C GLU A 583 -16.59 21.48 11.23
N ASP A 584 -17.80 21.18 10.72
CA ASP A 584 -18.18 21.51 9.35
C ASP A 584 -18.47 23.02 9.17
N GLU A 585 -18.92 23.74 10.22
CA GLU A 585 -19.05 25.22 10.19
C GLU A 585 -17.69 25.94 10.19
N ILE A 586 -16.65 25.40 10.87
CA ILE A 586 -15.30 25.98 10.89
C ILE A 586 -14.61 25.92 9.52
N ILE A 587 -14.92 24.91 8.69
CA ILE A 587 -14.33 24.70 7.36
C ILE A 587 -14.92 25.65 6.32
N ALA A 588 -16.18 26.08 6.48
CA ALA A 588 -16.91 26.87 5.48
C ALA A 588 -16.46 28.34 5.37
N ASP A 589 -15.80 28.89 6.40
CA ASP A 589 -15.58 30.34 6.54
C ASP A 589 -14.10 30.78 6.49
N ARG A 590 -13.17 29.89 6.07
CA ARG A 590 -11.72 30.16 6.05
C ARG A 590 -11.04 29.80 4.74
N GLN A 591 -9.91 30.47 4.45
CA GLN A 591 -9.11 30.24 3.25
C GLN A 591 -8.56 28.80 3.25
N MET A 592 -9.07 27.94 2.36
CA MET A 592 -8.64 26.55 2.21
C MET A 592 -7.57 26.42 1.13
N LEU A 593 -6.38 25.97 1.50
CA LEU A 593 -5.39 25.51 0.53
C LEU A 593 -5.64 24.02 0.22
N VAL A 594 -5.59 23.62 -1.05
CA VAL A 594 -5.77 22.22 -1.46
C VAL A 594 -4.44 21.69 -2.00
N LEU A 595 -3.97 20.59 -1.43
CA LEU A 595 -2.72 19.93 -1.78
C LEU A 595 -2.99 18.50 -2.25
N ASP A 596 -2.63 18.21 -3.51
CA ASP A 596 -2.68 16.87 -4.06
C ASP A 596 -1.33 16.15 -3.87
N CYS A 597 -1.36 15.11 -3.03
CA CYS A 597 -0.27 14.20 -2.75
C CYS A 597 -0.55 12.78 -3.29
N CYS A 598 -1.58 12.59 -4.10
CA CYS A 598 -1.87 11.29 -4.73
C CYS A 598 -0.70 10.84 -5.62
N GLY A 599 -0.39 9.53 -5.57
CA GLY A 599 0.76 8.96 -6.28
C GLY A 599 2.10 9.04 -5.54
N LEU A 600 2.19 9.84 -4.46
CA LEU A 600 3.36 9.88 -3.59
C LEU A 600 3.27 8.80 -2.51
N GLN A 601 4.41 8.22 -2.17
CA GLN A 601 4.56 7.26 -1.06
C GLN A 601 5.30 7.93 0.08
N CYS A 602 5.17 7.42 1.30
CA CYS A 602 5.98 7.83 2.43
C CYS A 602 7.49 7.92 2.04
N PRO A 603 8.14 9.09 2.21
CA PRO A 603 7.68 10.27 2.97
C PRO A 603 7.01 11.39 2.16
N GLY A 604 6.87 11.25 0.84
CA GLY A 604 6.47 12.30 -0.10
C GLY A 604 5.25 13.13 0.33
N PRO A 605 4.12 12.53 0.76
CA PRO A 605 2.98 13.31 1.25
C PRO A 605 3.33 14.19 2.45
N ILE A 606 4.06 13.66 3.45
CA ILE A 606 4.46 14.42 4.65
C ILE A 606 5.42 15.56 4.29
N VAL A 607 6.36 15.31 3.37
CA VAL A 607 7.30 16.35 2.90
C VAL A 607 6.54 17.52 2.28
N LYS A 608 5.64 17.24 1.33
CA LYS A 608 4.84 18.27 0.68
C LYS A 608 3.92 19.00 1.64
N VAL A 609 3.34 18.28 2.62
CA VAL A 609 2.52 18.91 3.65
C VAL A 609 3.34 19.86 4.50
N ASN A 610 4.54 19.46 4.90
CA ASN A 610 5.44 20.33 5.66
C ASN A 610 5.87 21.57 4.86
N GLU A 611 6.20 21.41 3.57
CA GLU A 611 6.50 22.52 2.67
C GLU A 611 5.30 23.49 2.57
N ALA A 612 4.10 22.97 2.30
CA ALA A 612 2.89 23.78 2.19
C ALA A 612 2.53 24.49 3.50
N ILE A 613 2.55 23.79 4.64
CA ILE A 613 2.25 24.38 5.96
C ILE A 613 3.27 25.45 6.35
N SER A 614 4.54 25.30 5.94
CA SER A 614 5.57 26.30 6.19
C SER A 614 5.25 27.65 5.52
N GLU A 615 4.57 27.63 4.36
CA GLU A 615 4.17 28.80 3.59
C GLU A 615 2.80 29.39 4.00
N MET A 616 2.01 28.68 4.81
CA MET A 616 0.67 29.10 5.24
C MET A 616 0.68 30.05 6.46
N ASN A 617 -0.39 30.84 6.65
CA ASN A 617 -0.56 31.67 7.84
C ASN A 617 -1.14 30.85 9.01
N GLU A 618 -1.00 31.37 10.23
CA GLU A 618 -1.57 30.73 11.42
C GLU A 618 -3.10 30.55 11.29
N SER A 619 -3.61 29.43 11.78
CA SER A 619 -5.03 29.08 11.71
C SER A 619 -5.61 28.84 10.31
N ASP A 620 -4.80 28.91 9.24
CA ASP A 620 -5.19 28.45 7.90
C ASP A 620 -5.39 26.93 7.88
N ILE A 621 -6.25 26.47 6.96
CA ILE A 621 -6.62 25.06 6.81
C ILE A 621 -6.06 24.51 5.50
N LEU A 622 -5.30 23.42 5.60
CA LEU A 622 -4.77 22.66 4.48
C LEU A 622 -5.60 21.40 4.29
N LYS A 623 -6.24 21.25 3.13
CA LYS A 623 -6.84 20.01 2.68
C LYS A 623 -5.81 19.22 1.88
N VAL A 624 -5.50 17.99 2.29
CA VAL A 624 -4.54 17.12 1.62
C VAL A 624 -5.22 15.84 1.16
N SER A 625 -5.07 15.49 -0.12
CA SER A 625 -5.45 14.18 -0.65
C SER A 625 -4.20 13.31 -0.85
N ALA A 626 -4.21 12.05 -0.38
CA ALA A 626 -3.12 11.11 -0.63
C ALA A 626 -3.61 9.67 -0.80
N THR A 627 -3.01 8.93 -1.74
CA THR A 627 -3.30 7.49 -1.97
C THR A 627 -2.50 6.55 -1.06
N ASP A 628 -1.55 7.07 -0.28
CA ASP A 628 -0.76 6.29 0.67
C ASP A 628 -1.61 5.91 1.91
N MET A 629 -1.71 4.61 2.20
CA MET A 629 -2.51 4.07 3.32
C MET A 629 -1.96 4.45 4.70
N GLY A 630 -0.64 4.65 4.80
CA GLY A 630 0.03 5.06 6.04
C GLY A 630 -0.16 6.55 6.34
N PHE A 631 -0.43 7.36 5.31
CA PHE A 631 -0.50 8.82 5.43
C PHE A 631 -1.44 9.32 6.53
N ALA A 632 -2.64 8.75 6.66
CA ALA A 632 -3.59 9.18 7.69
C ALA A 632 -3.09 8.96 9.13
N LYS A 633 -2.27 7.92 9.36
CA LYS A 633 -1.61 7.69 10.66
C LYS A 633 -0.37 8.58 10.82
N ASP A 634 0.45 8.64 9.76
CA ASP A 634 1.69 9.39 9.73
C ASP A 634 1.46 10.89 9.94
N ILE A 635 0.39 11.44 9.35
CA ILE A 635 0.06 12.86 9.48
C ILE A 635 -0.45 13.20 10.87
N GLU A 636 -1.16 12.28 11.54
CA GLU A 636 -1.59 12.47 12.91
C GLU A 636 -0.38 12.57 13.86
N ALA A 637 0.58 11.65 13.71
CA ALA A 637 1.84 11.69 14.47
C ALA A 637 2.66 12.94 14.15
N TRP A 638 2.73 13.34 12.88
CA TRP A 638 3.43 14.55 12.45
C TRP A 638 2.79 15.82 13.02
N CYS A 639 1.45 15.93 13.00
CA CYS A 639 0.72 17.05 13.59
C CYS A 639 1.02 17.18 15.09
N LYS A 640 0.96 16.07 15.84
CA LYS A 640 1.29 16.03 17.28
C LYS A 640 2.71 16.54 17.55
N ARG A 641 3.70 16.15 16.73
CA ARG A 641 5.12 16.53 16.91
C ARG A 641 5.45 17.94 16.41
N THR A 642 4.66 18.49 15.50
CA THR A 642 4.89 19.82 14.91
C THR A 642 4.01 20.92 15.50
N GLY A 643 3.10 20.58 16.42
CA GLY A 643 2.15 21.52 17.02
C GLY A 643 0.99 21.93 16.11
N ASN A 644 0.81 21.24 14.97
CA ASN A 644 -0.32 21.43 14.07
C ASN A 644 -1.54 20.62 14.53
N THR A 645 -2.74 21.07 14.20
CA THR A 645 -3.98 20.39 14.61
C THR A 645 -4.58 19.64 13.44
N LEU A 646 -4.72 18.32 13.56
CA LEU A 646 -5.52 17.52 12.62
C LEU A 646 -7.01 17.77 12.93
N ILE A 647 -7.75 18.41 12.01
CA ILE A 647 -9.18 18.71 12.17
C ILE A 647 -10.00 17.47 11.86
N LYS A 648 -9.85 16.96 10.63
CA LYS A 648 -10.73 15.93 10.08
C LYS A 648 -9.92 14.95 9.24
N LYS A 649 -10.27 13.67 9.32
CA LYS A 649 -9.77 12.62 8.42
C LYS A 649 -10.96 11.89 7.83
N GLU A 650 -11.01 11.87 6.50
CA GLU A 650 -12.02 11.16 5.74
C GLU A 650 -11.34 10.29 4.71
N ARG A 651 -12.01 9.22 4.32
CA ARG A 651 -11.55 8.34 3.26
C ARG A 651 -12.60 8.30 2.18
N ILE A 652 -12.22 8.74 0.99
CA ILE A 652 -13.08 8.77 -0.19
C ILE A 652 -12.44 7.89 -1.24
N GLU A 653 -13.09 6.77 -1.57
CA GLU A 653 -12.55 5.75 -2.47
C GLU A 653 -11.12 5.31 -2.06
N LYS A 654 -10.14 5.50 -2.95
CA LYS A 654 -8.73 5.13 -2.72
C LYS A 654 -7.90 6.23 -2.05
N GLU A 655 -8.49 7.39 -1.75
CA GLU A 655 -7.79 8.56 -1.21
C GLU A 655 -8.09 8.78 0.28
N ASN A 656 -7.03 9.01 1.05
CA ASN A 656 -7.11 9.58 2.39
C ASN A 656 -7.12 11.10 2.27
N ILE A 657 -8.22 11.73 2.68
CA ILE A 657 -8.38 13.18 2.72
C ILE A 657 -8.25 13.64 4.16
N VAL A 658 -7.29 14.52 4.43
CA VAL A 658 -7.09 15.09 5.76
C VAL A 658 -7.12 16.60 5.73
N TYR A 659 -7.64 17.19 6.79
CA TYR A 659 -7.72 18.63 6.99
C TYR A 659 -6.84 18.99 8.17
N ILE A 660 -5.84 19.83 7.94
CA ILE A 660 -4.85 20.21 8.93
C ILE A 660 -4.95 21.71 9.15
N LYS A 661 -5.12 22.14 10.39
CA LYS A 661 -5.02 23.54 10.79
C LYS A 661 -3.60 23.83 11.26
N LYS A 662 -3.01 24.90 10.75
CA LYS A 662 -1.73 25.39 11.27
C LYS A 662 -1.91 25.88 12.71
N GLY A 663 -1.25 25.21 13.65
CA GLY A 663 -1.37 25.45 15.08
C GLY A 663 -0.18 26.20 15.67
N THR A 664 -0.44 26.97 16.72
CA THR A 664 0.56 27.59 17.60
C THR A 664 0.50 26.94 18.98
N SER A 665 1.03 25.73 19.12
CA SER A 665 1.21 25.13 20.44
C SER A 665 2.37 24.12 20.44
N PHE A 666 3.54 24.63 20.83
CA PHE A 666 4.60 23.82 21.40
C PHE A 666 4.06 23.16 22.68
N CYS A 667 4.05 21.83 22.75
CA CYS A 667 3.98 21.12 24.04
C CYS A 667 5.39 21.08 24.64
N GLU A 668 5.52 21.62 25.85
CA GLU A 668 6.73 21.61 26.66
C GLU A 668 7.13 20.17 27.03
N ILE A 669 8.16 19.64 26.39
CA ILE A 669 9.09 18.67 26.98
C ILE A 669 10.46 19.30 26.77
N GLU A 670 10.98 19.99 27.78
CA GLU A 670 12.19 20.84 27.73
C GLU A 670 13.20 20.42 26.64
N PRO A 671 13.41 21.29 25.62
CA PRO A 671 14.73 21.45 25.05
C PRO A 671 15.08 22.94 24.98
N LYS A 672 16.38 23.23 25.07
CA LYS A 672 16.93 24.58 24.91
C LYS A 672 16.30 25.31 23.72
N GLU A 673 15.90 26.56 23.95
CA GLU A 673 15.29 27.50 23.01
C GLU A 673 15.74 27.28 21.56
N VAL A 674 14.82 26.85 20.70
CA VAL A 674 15.00 26.91 19.25
C VAL A 674 14.23 28.12 18.77
N HIS A 675 14.94 29.22 18.58
CA HIS A 675 14.40 30.45 18.03
C HIS A 675 13.96 30.18 16.58
N VAL A 676 12.67 30.27 16.28
CA VAL A 676 12.20 30.14 14.89
C VAL A 676 12.71 31.34 14.09
N PRO A 677 13.49 31.12 13.03
CA PRO A 677 14.14 32.19 12.30
C PRO A 677 13.16 33.08 11.54
N GLN A 678 13.05 34.35 11.92
CA GLN A 678 12.22 35.36 11.24
C GLN A 678 13.04 36.47 10.58
N GLY A 679 14.37 36.31 10.52
CA GLY A 679 15.27 37.29 9.94
C GLY A 679 15.14 37.41 8.42
N LYS A 680 15.66 38.52 7.89
CA LYS A 680 15.84 38.75 6.45
C LYS A 680 17.32 38.97 6.18
N THR A 681 17.89 38.20 5.25
CA THR A 681 19.25 38.45 4.76
C THR A 681 19.23 39.08 3.38
N ILE A 682 20.12 40.04 3.16
CA ILE A 682 20.30 40.70 1.86
C ILE A 682 21.79 40.73 1.53
N ILE A 683 22.21 40.00 0.50
CA ILE A 683 23.57 40.11 -0.06
C ILE A 683 23.59 41.30 -1.01
N VAL A 684 24.44 42.29 -0.72
CA VAL A 684 24.69 43.45 -1.57
C VAL A 684 26.02 43.26 -2.26
N PHE A 685 25.98 42.71 -3.47
CA PHE A 685 27.15 42.49 -4.31
C PHE A 685 27.43 43.71 -5.19
N SER A 686 26.38 44.40 -5.66
CA SER A 686 26.50 45.52 -6.58
C SER A 686 26.88 46.84 -5.91
N GLY A 687 27.76 47.62 -6.54
CA GLY A 687 28.12 49.00 -6.15
C GLY A 687 27.32 50.10 -6.88
N ASP A 688 26.33 49.73 -7.69
CA ASP A 688 25.50 50.71 -8.41
C ASP A 688 24.48 51.38 -7.48
N LEU A 689 24.34 52.71 -7.60
CA LEU A 689 23.50 53.54 -6.74
C LEU A 689 22.04 53.06 -6.65
N ASP A 690 21.43 52.70 -7.77
CA ASP A 690 20.04 52.25 -7.87
C ASP A 690 19.80 50.90 -7.19
N LYS A 691 20.74 49.96 -7.30
CA LYS A 691 20.65 48.64 -6.66
C LYS A 691 20.89 48.74 -5.15
N VAL A 692 21.89 49.50 -4.73
CA VAL A 692 22.16 49.77 -3.31
C VAL A 692 20.99 50.51 -2.66
N LEU A 693 20.39 51.48 -3.36
CA LEU A 693 19.19 52.18 -2.90
C LEU A 693 18.02 51.21 -2.71
N ALA A 694 17.77 50.30 -3.67
CA ALA A 694 16.74 49.28 -3.53
C ALA A 694 16.98 48.36 -2.33
N SER A 695 18.23 47.91 -2.10
CA SER A 695 18.59 47.09 -0.93
C SER A 695 18.23 47.77 0.39
N PHE A 696 18.53 49.06 0.54
CA PHE A 696 18.22 49.81 1.77
C PHE A 696 16.73 50.13 1.94
N ILE A 697 15.97 50.29 0.85
CA ILE A 697 14.50 50.43 0.92
C ILE A 697 13.87 49.13 1.43
N ILE A 698 14.30 47.98 0.87
CA ILE A 698 13.82 46.67 1.30
C ILE A 698 14.20 46.40 2.76
N ALA A 699 15.45 46.69 3.15
CA ALA A 699 15.92 46.51 4.51
C ALA A 699 15.13 47.34 5.53
N ASN A 700 14.88 48.63 5.24
CA ASN A 700 14.08 49.48 6.11
C ASN A 700 12.61 49.04 6.17
N GLY A 701 12.03 48.59 5.06
CA GLY A 701 10.68 48.03 5.05
C GLY A 701 10.56 46.78 5.93
N ALA A 702 11.52 45.86 5.82
CA ALA A 702 11.58 44.65 6.65
C ALA A 702 11.80 44.98 8.13
N ALA A 703 12.69 45.91 8.45
CA ALA A 703 12.94 46.35 9.82
C ALA A 703 11.71 47.05 10.43
N ALA A 704 10.99 47.86 9.65
CA ALA A 704 9.75 48.52 10.08
C ALA A 704 8.61 47.52 10.37
N MET A 705 8.65 46.32 9.76
CA MET A 705 7.75 45.20 10.06
C MET A 705 8.20 44.39 11.29
N GLY A 706 9.19 44.88 12.06
CA GLY A 706 9.70 44.23 13.26
C GLY A 706 10.56 42.99 12.99
N ARG A 707 11.07 42.80 11.77
CA ARG A 707 11.91 41.65 11.41
C ARG A 707 13.39 42.00 11.56
N PRO A 708 14.23 41.13 12.16
CA PRO A 708 15.67 41.34 12.17
C PRO A 708 16.21 41.28 10.75
N VAL A 709 17.12 42.18 10.38
CA VAL A 709 17.67 42.26 9.02
C VAL A 709 19.19 42.30 9.07
N THR A 710 19.82 41.42 8.29
CA THR A 710 21.27 41.44 8.05
C THR A 710 21.55 41.74 6.59
N MET A 711 22.32 42.80 6.34
CA MET A 711 22.81 43.15 5.01
C MET A 711 24.30 42.80 4.89
N PHE A 712 24.64 41.86 4.00
CA PHE A 712 26.00 41.40 3.78
C PHE A 712 26.60 42.02 2.51
N PHE A 713 27.57 42.91 2.69
CA PHE A 713 28.24 43.64 1.62
C PHE A 713 29.51 42.90 1.20
N THR A 714 29.57 42.56 -0.09
CA THR A 714 30.70 41.83 -0.68
C THR A 714 31.09 42.48 -2.01
N PHE A 715 32.34 42.29 -2.43
CA PHE A 715 32.90 42.87 -3.65
C PHE A 715 32.51 44.36 -3.83
N TRP A 716 31.88 44.72 -4.96
CA TRP A 716 31.60 46.11 -5.31
C TRP A 716 30.65 46.82 -4.36
N GLY A 717 29.77 46.08 -3.67
CA GLY A 717 28.85 46.60 -2.66
C GLY A 717 29.58 47.26 -1.48
N LEU A 718 30.80 46.81 -1.14
CA LEU A 718 31.61 47.41 -0.06
C LEU A 718 31.88 48.90 -0.28
N ASN A 719 31.89 49.38 -1.52
CA ASN A 719 32.11 50.79 -1.82
C ASN A 719 31.02 51.72 -1.25
N ALA A 720 29.81 51.20 -1.04
CA ALA A 720 28.72 51.93 -0.40
C ALA A 720 29.00 52.22 1.08
N LEU A 721 29.70 51.32 1.76
CA LEU A 721 30.04 51.42 3.19
C LEU A 721 31.30 52.25 3.47
N ARG A 722 32.03 52.69 2.45
CA ARG A 722 33.25 53.51 2.64
C ARG A 722 32.90 54.92 3.12
N LYS A 723 33.73 55.48 3.99
CA LYS A 723 33.69 56.90 4.36
C LYS A 723 33.89 57.75 3.09
N ASN A 724 33.14 58.85 3.00
CA ASN A 724 33.25 59.78 1.86
C ASN A 724 34.60 60.51 1.83
N GLU A 725 35.26 60.61 2.98
CA GLU A 725 36.55 61.28 3.17
C GLU A 725 37.72 60.31 2.98
N SER A 726 38.89 60.85 2.64
CA SER A 726 40.10 60.05 2.48
C SER A 726 40.73 59.77 3.84
N VAL A 727 40.81 58.50 4.24
CA VAL A 727 41.50 58.07 5.47
C VAL A 727 42.92 57.64 5.13
N LYS A 728 43.92 58.06 5.93
CA LYS A 728 45.32 57.64 5.77
C LYS A 728 45.50 56.25 6.39
N VAL A 729 45.83 55.27 5.57
CA VAL A 729 46.01 53.87 5.95
C VAL A 729 47.25 53.29 5.28
N ASN A 730 47.97 52.40 5.98
CA ASN A 730 49.16 51.73 5.43
C ASN A 730 48.72 50.60 4.50
N LYS A 731 49.11 50.70 3.23
CA LYS A 731 48.68 49.79 2.15
C LYS A 731 49.83 49.47 1.22
N SER A 732 49.79 48.28 0.61
CA SER A 732 50.71 47.91 -0.47
C SER A 732 50.47 48.78 -1.73
N LEU A 733 51.44 48.77 -2.65
CA LEU A 733 51.40 49.63 -3.85
C LEU A 733 50.19 49.30 -4.75
N ILE A 734 49.79 48.02 -4.80
CA ILE A 734 48.63 47.52 -5.55
C ILE A 734 47.31 47.93 -4.87
N GLU A 735 47.21 47.78 -3.55
CA GLU A 735 46.01 48.16 -2.77
C GLU A 735 45.73 49.68 -2.85
N LYS A 736 46.79 50.51 -2.88
CA LYS A 736 46.64 51.96 -3.09
C LYS A 736 46.03 52.29 -4.45
N MET A 737 46.38 51.54 -5.49
CA MET A 737 45.83 51.71 -6.84
C MET A 737 44.35 51.34 -6.88
N PHE A 738 43.97 50.18 -6.33
CA PHE A 738 42.57 49.76 -6.21
C PHE A 738 41.74 50.78 -5.40
N GLY A 739 42.25 51.21 -4.24
CA GLY A 739 41.56 52.19 -3.38
C GLY A 739 41.37 53.59 -3.99
N PHE A 740 42.14 53.94 -5.03
CA PHE A 740 41.98 55.17 -5.82
C PHE A 740 40.96 55.01 -6.96
N MET A 741 40.94 53.84 -7.63
CA MET A 741 40.03 53.57 -8.76
C MET A 741 38.57 53.35 -8.33
N MET A 742 38.36 52.85 -7.11
CA MET A 742 37.02 52.49 -6.63
C MET A 742 36.27 53.69 -6.00
N PRO A 743 34.94 53.78 -6.18
CA PRO A 743 34.11 54.80 -5.54
C PRO A 743 34.28 54.82 -4.02
N ARG A 744 34.20 56.02 -3.42
CA ARG A 744 34.26 56.23 -1.97
C ARG A 744 32.93 56.72 -1.46
N GLY A 745 32.19 55.82 -0.82
CA GLY A 745 30.93 56.09 -0.17
C GLY A 745 29.76 56.33 -1.12
N THR A 746 28.59 56.47 -0.51
CA THR A 746 27.27 56.67 -1.14
C THR A 746 27.23 57.82 -2.15
N LYS A 747 28.05 58.87 -1.97
CA LYS A 747 28.03 60.05 -2.84
C LYS A 747 28.61 59.80 -4.22
N LYS A 748 29.59 58.89 -4.33
CA LYS A 748 30.33 58.59 -5.57
C LYS A 748 29.82 57.36 -6.32
N LEU A 749 28.78 56.70 -5.80
CA LEU A 749 28.13 55.60 -6.51
C LEU A 749 27.45 56.09 -7.79
N LYS A 750 27.48 55.24 -8.80
CA LYS A 750 27.04 55.50 -10.18
C LYS A 750 25.77 54.72 -10.48
N LEU A 751 24.92 55.22 -11.37
CA LEU A 751 23.77 54.42 -11.84
C LEU A 751 24.22 53.25 -12.69
N SER A 752 23.54 52.12 -12.54
CA SER A 752 23.76 50.88 -13.30
C SER A 752 23.50 51.05 -14.80
N LYS A 753 22.49 51.86 -15.15
CA LYS A 753 22.10 52.21 -16.53
C LYS A 753 21.88 53.70 -16.67
N MET A 754 22.00 54.22 -17.90
CA MET A 754 21.77 55.63 -18.23
C MET A 754 22.65 56.62 -17.43
N ASN A 755 23.88 56.22 -17.07
CA ASN A 755 24.79 57.06 -16.29
C ASN A 755 25.16 58.38 -16.99
N MET A 756 25.30 58.35 -18.33
CA MET A 756 25.60 59.52 -19.18
C MET A 756 26.78 60.37 -18.66
N GLY A 757 27.89 59.71 -18.30
CA GLY A 757 29.08 60.40 -17.77
C GLY A 757 28.89 61.06 -16.40
N GLY A 758 27.85 60.68 -15.65
CA GLY A 758 27.47 61.23 -14.34
C GLY A 758 26.20 62.08 -14.36
N LEU A 759 25.75 62.53 -15.54
CA LEU A 759 24.54 63.34 -15.70
C LEU A 759 23.28 62.60 -15.23
N GLY A 760 23.15 61.31 -15.57
CA GLY A 760 22.00 60.50 -15.14
C GLY A 760 21.93 60.35 -13.62
N THR A 761 23.09 60.19 -12.96
CA THR A 761 23.15 60.11 -11.49
C THR A 761 22.72 61.43 -10.82
N GLN A 762 23.11 62.58 -11.38
CA GLN A 762 22.66 63.88 -10.89
C GLN A 762 21.15 64.09 -11.13
N MET A 763 20.65 63.70 -12.31
CA MET A 763 19.21 63.75 -12.62
C MET A 763 18.40 62.88 -11.65
N MET A 764 18.80 61.63 -11.39
CA MET A 764 18.09 60.76 -10.45
C MET A 764 18.08 61.34 -9.04
N LYS A 765 19.22 61.87 -8.55
CA LYS A 765 19.28 62.52 -7.22
C LYS A 765 18.36 63.75 -7.15
N LYS A 766 18.25 64.53 -8.24
CA LYS A 766 17.31 65.65 -8.33
C LYS A 766 15.85 65.18 -8.32
N VAL A 767 15.50 64.16 -9.12
CA VAL A 767 14.16 63.57 -9.15
C VAL A 767 13.76 63.00 -7.80
N MET A 768 14.67 62.28 -7.11
CA MET A 768 14.43 61.78 -5.76
C MET A 768 14.11 62.92 -4.79
N LYS A 769 14.88 64.01 -4.83
CA LYS A 769 14.63 65.20 -4.02
C LYS A 769 13.28 65.85 -4.35
N ASP A 770 12.94 65.99 -5.63
CA ASP A 770 11.68 66.57 -6.09
C ASP A 770 10.47 65.68 -5.73
N LYS A 771 10.69 64.38 -5.50
CA LYS A 771 9.68 63.39 -5.12
C LYS A 771 9.70 63.02 -3.63
N ASN A 772 10.44 63.74 -2.78
CA ASN A 772 10.61 63.45 -1.36
C ASN A 772 11.08 62.01 -1.06
N VAL A 773 11.90 61.44 -1.93
CA VAL A 773 12.58 60.15 -1.67
C VAL A 773 13.87 60.44 -0.92
N ASP A 774 14.05 59.78 0.21
CA ASP A 774 15.24 59.93 1.04
C ASP A 774 16.54 59.60 0.29
N SER A 775 17.58 60.36 0.61
CA SER A 775 18.93 60.07 0.11
C SER A 775 19.43 58.71 0.63
N LEU A 776 20.33 58.07 -0.11
CA LEU A 776 20.94 56.81 0.32
C LEU A 776 21.63 56.96 1.70
N GLU A 777 22.22 58.11 1.98
CA GLU A 777 22.79 58.44 3.29
C GLU A 777 21.74 58.42 4.41
N ALA A 778 20.54 58.94 4.15
CA ALA A 778 19.45 58.97 5.11
C ALA A 778 18.87 57.57 5.33
N LEU A 779 18.64 56.80 4.26
CA LEU A 779 18.16 55.42 4.35
C LEU A 779 19.14 54.50 5.08
N MET A 780 20.44 54.68 4.88
CA MET A 780 21.48 53.92 5.58
C MET A 780 21.51 54.25 7.08
N LYS A 781 21.40 55.54 7.45
CA LYS A 781 21.26 55.93 8.86
C LYS A 781 19.98 55.39 9.49
N GLN A 782 18.87 55.42 8.77
CA GLN A 782 17.59 54.90 9.22
C GLN A 782 17.67 53.38 9.44
N ALA A 783 18.30 52.65 8.52
CA ALA A 783 18.49 51.21 8.66
C ALA A 783 19.29 50.87 9.92
N MET A 784 20.41 51.57 10.14
CA MET A 784 21.20 51.40 11.36
C MET A 784 20.42 51.77 12.63
N ALA A 785 19.63 52.85 12.60
CA ALA A 785 18.79 53.25 13.73
C ALA A 785 17.67 52.25 14.04
N ASN A 786 17.18 51.55 13.02
CA ASN A 786 16.18 50.49 13.12
C ASN A 786 16.77 49.11 13.44
N GLY A 787 18.07 49.02 13.77
CA GLY A 787 18.71 47.77 14.16
C GLY A 787 19.09 46.83 13.00
N VAL A 788 19.15 47.33 11.76
CA VAL A 788 19.66 46.55 10.63
C VAL A 788 21.17 46.34 10.78
N LYS A 789 21.60 45.07 10.78
CA LYS A 789 23.01 44.67 10.88
C LYS A 789 23.70 44.84 9.53
N LEU A 790 24.69 45.73 9.44
CA LEU A 790 25.50 45.91 8.23
C LEU A 790 26.81 45.16 8.37
N VAL A 791 27.03 44.14 7.53
CA VAL A 791 28.21 43.27 7.60
C VAL A 791 29.07 43.45 6.35
N ALA A 792 30.34 43.75 6.53
CA ALA A 792 31.35 43.80 5.46
C ALA A 792 32.14 42.48 5.40
N CYS A 793 32.19 41.89 4.20
CA CYS A 793 32.91 40.65 3.94
C CYS A 793 34.43 40.85 4.04
N THR A 794 35.07 40.23 5.04
CA THR A 794 36.53 40.34 5.28
C THR A 794 37.36 39.87 4.09
N MET A 795 37.00 38.75 3.46
CA MET A 795 37.70 38.26 2.26
C MET A 795 37.61 39.26 1.10
N SER A 796 36.45 39.89 0.89
CA SER A 796 36.30 40.91 -0.15
C SER A 796 37.09 42.18 0.19
N MET A 797 37.14 42.55 1.46
CA MET A 797 37.97 43.66 1.94
C MET A 797 39.46 43.40 1.69
N ASP A 798 39.96 42.20 1.97
CA ASP A 798 41.34 41.81 1.71
C ASP A 798 41.67 41.86 0.21
N VAL A 799 40.81 41.27 -0.63
CA VAL A 799 40.97 41.27 -2.09
C VAL A 799 40.95 42.68 -2.67
N MET A 800 40.12 43.57 -2.13
CA MET A 800 39.96 44.94 -2.62
C MET A 800 40.88 45.95 -1.91
N GLY A 801 41.68 45.49 -0.94
CA GLY A 801 42.54 46.34 -0.13
C GLY A 801 41.77 47.43 0.63
N ILE A 802 40.60 47.12 1.20
CA ILE A 802 39.79 48.04 2.01
C ILE A 802 40.06 47.73 3.49
N THR A 803 40.48 48.71 4.27
CA THR A 803 40.71 48.50 5.72
C THR A 803 39.51 48.98 6.54
N LYS A 804 39.40 48.50 7.79
CA LYS A 804 38.30 48.85 8.70
C LYS A 804 38.16 50.36 8.90
N GLU A 805 39.28 51.09 8.95
CA GLU A 805 39.31 52.54 9.17
C GLU A 805 38.66 53.32 8.04
N GLU A 806 38.57 52.73 6.84
CA GLU A 806 37.91 53.34 5.68
C GLU A 806 36.39 53.12 5.65
N LEU A 807 35.83 52.24 6.49
CA LEU A 807 34.38 52.00 6.55
C LEU A 807 33.70 53.00 7.51
N ILE A 808 32.41 53.25 7.28
CA ILE A 808 31.57 54.02 8.21
C ILE A 808 31.48 53.30 9.57
N ASP A 809 31.25 54.08 10.62
CA ASP A 809 31.16 53.53 11.98
C ASP A 809 29.86 52.70 12.10
N GLY A 810 29.90 51.59 12.84
CA GLY A 810 28.76 50.68 13.03
C GLY A 810 28.65 49.52 12.01
N VAL A 811 29.64 49.34 11.14
CA VAL A 811 29.75 48.17 10.25
C VAL A 811 30.48 47.03 10.96
N GLU A 812 29.89 45.83 10.94
CA GLU A 812 30.51 44.60 11.43
C GLU A 812 31.39 43.96 10.36
N LEU A 813 32.48 43.30 10.79
CA LEU A 813 33.38 42.60 9.88
C LEU A 813 33.19 41.10 10.08
N ALA A 814 32.80 40.38 9.02
CA ALA A 814 32.61 38.95 9.11
C ALA A 814 32.92 38.22 7.80
N GLY A 815 33.18 36.92 7.92
CA GLY A 815 33.36 36.02 6.79
C GLY A 815 32.02 35.42 6.32
N VAL A 816 32.09 34.58 5.28
CA VAL A 816 30.91 33.91 4.72
C VAL A 816 30.19 33.02 5.75
N ALA A 817 30.92 32.40 6.69
CA ALA A 817 30.34 31.51 7.71
C ALA A 817 29.39 32.25 8.67
N THR A 818 29.74 33.47 9.09
CA THR A 818 28.89 34.30 9.96
C THR A 818 27.62 34.74 9.23
N TYR A 819 27.76 35.10 7.95
CA TYR A 819 26.60 35.39 7.11
C TYR A 819 25.69 34.17 6.92
N LEU A 820 26.27 32.99 6.70
CA LEU A 820 25.50 31.74 6.58
C LEU A 820 24.77 31.42 7.89
N GLY A 821 25.36 31.70 9.06
CA GLY A 821 24.67 31.62 10.35
C GLY A 821 23.48 32.58 10.45
N ASP A 822 23.67 33.86 10.09
CA ASP A 822 22.57 34.84 10.05
C ASP A 822 21.49 34.46 9.00
N ALA A 823 21.87 33.73 7.94
CA ALA A 823 20.98 33.24 6.88
C ALA A 823 20.20 31.98 7.29
N GLU A 824 20.80 31.07 8.07
CA GLU A 824 20.10 29.96 8.73
C GLU A 824 19.08 30.49 9.75
N GLU A 825 19.38 31.64 10.36
CA GLU A 825 18.48 32.36 11.27
C GLU A 825 17.47 33.28 10.55
N SER A 826 17.42 33.24 9.21
CA SER A 826 16.53 34.06 8.37
C SER A 826 15.63 33.21 7.46
N ASN A 827 14.38 33.63 7.28
CA ASN A 827 13.42 32.91 6.42
C ASN A 827 13.33 33.47 4.99
N VAL A 828 14.05 34.54 4.67
CA VAL A 828 14.19 35.08 3.31
C VAL A 828 15.62 35.55 3.09
N ASN A 829 16.17 35.19 1.93
CA ASN A 829 17.48 35.62 1.46
C ASN A 829 17.37 36.26 0.07
N LEU A 830 17.87 37.49 -0.07
CA LEU A 830 17.85 38.26 -1.33
C LEU A 830 19.28 38.55 -1.80
N PHE A 831 19.55 38.36 -3.09
CA PHE A 831 20.83 38.69 -3.70
C PHE A 831 20.68 39.89 -4.64
N VAL A 832 21.39 40.99 -4.37
CA VAL A 832 21.21 42.30 -5.03
C VAL A 832 22.50 42.86 -5.64
#